data_AF-A0A4W6DK38-F1
#
_entry.id   AF-A0A4W6DK38-F1
#
_cell.length_a   1.000
_cell.length_b   1.000
_cell.length_c   1.000
_cell.angle_alpha   90.00
_cell.angle_beta   90.00
_cell.angle_gamma   90.00
#
_symmetry.space_group_name_H-M   'P 1'
#
loop_
_entity.id
_entity.type
_entity.pdbx_description
1 polymer ?
#
loop_
_entity_poly.entity_id
_entity_poly.type
_entity_poly.pdbx_seq_one_letter_code
_entity_poly.pdbx_strand_id
1 'polypeptide(L)'
;MEFFVDFQKICVTDVLIRAKTIDWLSEIYIYQTCLTEKSSEEISSLVENVEDGGDEVKKDQSTSSTNKPGRPCKPYPFCRYHDSYRYIINNVIDTTESGTLDMIEPCHEFKAYTSVTDKNTESNLIDEVIRFGAACMNSRTNGTIHFGIGDKHSELIHGQVLGVVIKDKEDLAKKLKSAIDGYFFDKDKQSAHRCIKPPRFVGVLNRNRTSSDKCVIEVDIVPDSTICKENNYHTSKFGTRNLLTERSMKEYKKFIHDVKQRSQLRKEAEEKSLAVTERNYQGSTLSEMITGGSLSLEKSQFEQYVIVTNKAYSKLNPKVVLDFDPESAKHGLLCHFEQHSAVNVHLPAQYKITEQIEDIANKLELSQKTSWVFCNGGIEDEAPSDIDQWLMDKGASIQDVISFWCRKDVLPNKRFLVIFLLWSTVSEELDPLVETFYKFQKELGGTDQILCICDSENAFTSWKDLIEARCGIDISGRCIYKLSFAEVSGTILSLSSKNHRSNRFLTSDGGSRVLLMPEVEHSLNTLDILCVNQCEGGNEDNIVIDKDLYREGKASWQTFYYSEQPGSSFIKQKKIDLIENKVKVLRSQTKACVLFNLIHAPGCGGTTLAMHTLWTLRDRYRCAVLKDNDADLSVVTDQLVKLLTYGHEEKLPHVPVMLMIDDFDDMKKVAKLQQLIEEECIKKNIKSTQVILLNCMRSESPLLPEVTKDTVFLGNDLSDEEQKQFTGKKPIKTFYELMAMKTNLKSHFIHNTLKTFSIDEKHAKLLAILTILNVYCEDSSLSVSLCQKYLGLSKPICGTDRVQEAFGKFSNLISYTTVKGELEYKAVKIIHPKFAEFCLRELKTTHKMTKAEITNLLLTTDEFYETTDGKLKLLEDVHHIIVGRHLVEQSIPMRLCCIFSCVVQEAKQLAKGRETKQRKNTLIQDIENETPGLEEKVLLNSLERFKNDPSITQLLNHTIAKKRREGLGFWNRVQKKFSKMI
;
A
#
# COMPACT_ATOMS: atom_id res chain seq x y z
N MET A 1 0.28 17.87 -49.44
CA MET A 1 0.43 18.94 -50.44
C MET A 1 -0.32 20.14 -49.89
N GLU A 2 0.28 20.93 -49.00
CA GLU A 2 1.40 21.86 -49.28
C GLU A 2 1.05 22.86 -50.38
N PHE A 3 1.33 24.15 -50.34
CA PHE A 3 2.12 25.07 -49.49
C PHE A 3 1.77 26.48 -50.07
N PHE A 4 1.43 27.54 -49.31
CA PHE A 4 2.30 28.53 -48.62
C PHE A 4 2.44 29.89 -49.35
N VAL A 5 2.77 30.92 -48.52
CA VAL A 5 3.38 32.26 -48.81
C VAL A 5 2.36 33.40 -49.09
N ASP A 6 2.28 34.56 -48.40
CA ASP A 6 2.97 35.25 -47.28
C ASP A 6 2.01 36.35 -46.71
N PHE A 7 1.86 36.62 -45.41
CA PHE A 7 2.71 37.37 -44.45
C PHE A 7 2.91 38.89 -44.69
N GLN A 8 2.16 39.76 -43.97
CA GLN A 8 2.72 40.74 -43.00
C GLN A 8 1.65 41.54 -42.21
N LYS A 9 2.03 41.82 -40.95
CA LYS A 9 1.30 42.30 -39.75
C LYS A 9 0.96 43.81 -39.75
N ILE A 10 0.02 44.25 -38.88
CA ILE A 10 0.31 45.08 -37.67
C ILE A 10 -0.98 45.53 -36.91
N CYS A 11 -0.96 45.24 -35.59
CA CYS A 11 -1.63 45.87 -34.44
C CYS A 11 -3.17 45.95 -34.30
N VAL A 12 -3.77 44.95 -33.64
CA VAL A 12 -4.86 45.17 -32.66
C VAL A 12 -4.77 44.09 -31.55
N THR A 13 -3.74 44.14 -30.71
CA THR A 13 -3.62 43.22 -29.55
C THR A 13 -3.26 43.90 -28.23
N ASP A 14 -3.32 45.24 -28.15
CA ASP A 14 -3.03 46.00 -26.92
C ASP A 14 -4.26 46.60 -26.22
N VAL A 15 -5.46 46.48 -26.80
CA VAL A 15 -6.68 47.12 -26.24
C VAL A 15 -7.53 46.16 -25.38
N LEU A 16 -7.42 44.84 -25.57
CA LEU A 16 -8.17 43.85 -24.79
C LEU A 16 -7.47 43.36 -23.52
N ILE A 17 -6.16 43.62 -23.38
CA ILE A 17 -5.40 43.32 -22.15
C ILE A 17 -5.57 44.46 -21.13
N ARG A 18 -5.70 45.72 -21.57
CA ARG A 18 -5.96 46.87 -20.68
C ARG A 18 -7.36 46.91 -20.09
N ALA A 19 -8.34 46.20 -20.64
CA ALA A 19 -9.67 46.09 -20.04
C ALA A 19 -9.74 45.05 -18.90
N LYS A 20 -8.83 44.08 -18.86
CA LYS A 20 -8.81 42.99 -17.85
C LYS A 20 -8.14 43.37 -16.53
N THR A 21 -7.38 44.47 -16.49
CA THR A 21 -6.68 44.96 -15.28
C THR A 21 -7.49 46.01 -14.50
N ILE A 22 -8.59 46.51 -15.07
CA ILE A 22 -9.33 47.66 -14.51
C ILE A 22 -10.33 47.25 -13.42
N ASP A 23 -10.85 46.02 -13.42
CA ASP A 23 -11.81 45.57 -12.38
C ASP A 23 -11.14 45.27 -11.02
N TRP A 24 -9.90 44.80 -11.02
CA TRP A 24 -9.14 44.54 -9.78
C TRP A 24 -8.72 45.83 -9.08
N LEU A 25 -8.35 46.85 -9.86
CA LEU A 25 -8.04 48.16 -9.31
C LEU A 25 -9.28 48.82 -8.70
N SER A 26 -10.51 48.58 -9.18
CA SER A 26 -11.71 49.19 -8.58
C SER A 26 -12.12 48.62 -7.22
N GLU A 27 -12.01 47.30 -7.00
CA GLU A 27 -12.36 46.73 -5.67
C GLU A 27 -11.28 47.01 -4.62
N ILE A 28 -10.01 47.15 -5.03
CA ILE A 28 -8.91 47.62 -4.17
C ILE A 28 -8.92 49.16 -4.02
N TYR A 29 -9.33 49.93 -5.04
CA TYR A 29 -9.42 51.40 -4.99
C TYR A 29 -10.37 51.88 -3.91
N ILE A 30 -11.41 51.11 -3.59
CA ILE A 30 -12.38 51.46 -2.54
C ILE A 30 -11.72 51.39 -1.15
N TYR A 31 -10.60 50.67 -0.99
CA TYR A 31 -9.91 50.49 0.29
C TYR A 31 -8.50 51.11 0.37
N GLN A 32 -7.88 51.55 -0.74
CA GLN A 32 -6.48 52.01 -0.74
C GLN A 32 -6.29 53.54 -0.74
N THR A 33 -7.32 54.36 -0.90
CA THR A 33 -7.17 55.84 -0.82
C THR A 33 -7.26 56.36 0.62
N CYS A 34 -6.17 56.21 1.37
CA CYS A 34 -5.79 57.00 2.55
C CYS A 34 -4.29 56.81 2.77
N LEU A 35 -3.46 57.83 2.49
CA LEU A 35 -1.99 57.91 2.68
C LEU A 35 -1.14 57.78 1.41
N THR A 36 -1.21 58.76 0.52
CA THR A 36 -0.04 59.22 -0.26
C THR A 36 -0.21 60.69 -0.64
N GLU A 37 -0.20 61.59 0.34
CA GLU A 37 0.11 63.01 0.15
C GLU A 37 0.82 63.52 1.42
N LYS A 38 2.10 63.14 1.56
CA LYS A 38 3.16 63.81 2.35
C LYS A 38 4.41 62.93 2.41
N SER A 39 5.15 62.87 1.30
CA SER A 39 6.59 62.49 1.33
C SER A 39 7.31 62.74 0.00
N SER A 40 6.86 63.69 -0.82
CA SER A 40 7.47 64.00 -2.12
C SER A 40 8.10 65.39 -2.22
N GLU A 41 8.53 65.98 -1.10
CA GLU A 41 9.19 67.31 -1.11
C GLU A 41 10.49 67.44 -0.29
N GLU A 42 11.07 66.36 0.26
CA GLU A 42 12.32 66.47 1.04
C GLU A 42 13.43 65.48 0.64
N ILE A 43 13.54 65.10 -0.64
CA ILE A 43 14.77 64.47 -1.17
C ILE A 43 15.07 65.02 -2.57
N SER A 44 15.44 66.30 -2.66
CA SER A 44 16.06 66.87 -3.87
C SER A 44 17.04 68.01 -3.55
N SER A 45 17.77 67.90 -2.44
CA SER A 45 18.90 68.79 -2.19
C SER A 45 20.05 68.05 -1.54
N LEU A 46 21.24 68.22 -2.11
CA LEU A 46 22.56 67.75 -1.66
C LEU A 46 23.09 66.50 -2.36
N VAL A 47 23.24 66.59 -3.68
CA VAL A 47 24.43 66.05 -4.36
C VAL A 47 25.20 67.24 -4.91
N GLU A 48 26.33 67.59 -4.29
CA GLU A 48 27.56 67.97 -5.00
C GLU A 48 28.74 68.18 -4.03
N ASN A 49 29.85 67.52 -4.40
CA ASN A 49 31.27 67.75 -4.03
C ASN A 49 31.77 67.28 -2.66
N VAL A 50 32.67 66.30 -2.65
CA VAL A 50 34.12 66.46 -2.34
C VAL A 50 34.88 65.19 -2.77
N GLU A 51 36.05 65.43 -3.37
CA GLU A 51 37.06 64.49 -3.85
C GLU A 51 37.84 63.76 -2.73
N ASP A 52 38.36 62.59 -3.11
CA ASP A 52 39.63 61.93 -2.76
C ASP A 52 40.02 61.63 -1.29
N GLY A 53 40.52 60.41 -1.09
CA GLY A 53 41.03 59.90 0.18
C GLY A 53 40.87 58.40 0.31
N GLY A 54 41.83 57.64 -0.22
CA GLY A 54 41.86 56.18 -0.16
C GLY A 54 42.15 55.63 1.24
N ASP A 55 41.65 54.41 1.49
CA ASP A 55 42.35 53.41 2.28
C ASP A 55 41.87 52.00 1.88
N GLU A 56 42.85 51.14 1.62
CA GLU A 56 42.70 49.76 1.16
C GLU A 56 42.09 48.86 2.23
N VAL A 57 40.96 48.20 1.92
CA VAL A 57 40.58 46.94 2.59
C VAL A 57 40.17 45.91 1.53
N LYS A 58 41.06 44.91 1.40
CA LYS A 58 41.04 43.64 0.66
C LYS A 58 39.69 43.22 0.02
N LYS A 59 39.72 43.13 -1.32
CA LYS A 59 38.76 42.40 -2.16
C LYS A 59 38.78 40.90 -1.82
N ASP A 60 37.69 40.38 -1.26
CA ASP A 60 37.26 39.02 -1.55
C ASP A 60 36.35 39.05 -2.79
N GLN A 61 36.85 38.47 -3.88
CA GLN A 61 36.09 38.21 -5.08
C GLN A 61 35.16 37.01 -4.86
N SER A 62 33.89 37.25 -4.58
CA SER A 62 32.81 36.35 -5.02
C SER A 62 31.46 37.09 -4.97
N THR A 63 30.54 36.69 -5.85
CA THR A 63 29.15 37.16 -6.00
C THR A 63 28.91 38.30 -7.02
N SER A 64 28.98 37.95 -8.31
CA SER A 64 28.10 38.56 -9.33
C SER A 64 27.53 37.47 -10.23
N SER A 65 26.58 36.69 -9.72
CA SER A 65 25.79 35.74 -10.53
C SER A 65 24.37 35.49 -10.00
N THR A 66 23.89 36.22 -8.99
CA THR A 66 22.67 35.89 -8.24
C THR A 66 21.34 36.31 -8.88
N ASN A 67 21.32 37.09 -9.96
CA ASN A 67 20.08 37.63 -10.55
C ASN A 67 19.59 36.87 -11.80
N LYS A 68 19.71 35.53 -11.85
CA LYS A 68 18.96 34.75 -12.85
C LYS A 68 17.65 34.24 -12.21
N PRO A 69 16.47 34.50 -12.83
CA PRO A 69 15.22 33.90 -12.40
C PRO A 69 15.41 32.38 -12.22
N GLY A 70 14.90 31.83 -11.12
CA GLY A 70 14.73 30.38 -11.00
C GLY A 70 13.61 29.88 -11.91
N ARG A 71 13.34 28.59 -11.84
CA ARG A 71 12.41 27.89 -12.74
C ARG A 71 10.95 28.04 -12.26
N PRO A 72 9.95 27.88 -13.14
CA PRO A 72 8.54 27.92 -12.73
C PRO A 72 8.20 26.80 -11.74
N CYS A 73 7.34 27.06 -10.75
CA CYS A 73 6.86 26.08 -9.78
C CYS A 73 5.39 26.33 -9.42
N LYS A 74 4.70 25.31 -8.90
CA LYS A 74 3.31 25.45 -8.42
C LYS A 74 3.26 26.03 -7.00
N PRO A 75 2.17 26.71 -6.61
CA PRO A 75 1.96 27.09 -5.22
C PRO A 75 1.67 25.86 -4.36
N TYR A 76 1.91 26.00 -3.06
CA TYR A 76 1.55 25.01 -2.06
C TYR A 76 0.03 24.70 -2.13
N PRO A 77 -0.39 23.44 -2.01
CA PRO A 77 -1.80 23.07 -2.13
C PRO A 77 -2.70 23.72 -1.05
N PHE A 78 -3.78 24.38 -1.49
CA PHE A 78 -4.77 25.02 -0.63
C PHE A 78 -5.47 24.06 0.34
N CYS A 79 -5.68 24.50 1.57
CA CYS A 79 -6.27 23.75 2.69
C CYS A 79 -5.60 22.40 2.99
N ARG A 80 -4.37 22.18 2.51
CA ARG A 80 -3.59 20.99 2.87
C ARG A 80 -2.51 21.36 3.89
N TYR A 81 -2.10 20.35 4.65
CA TYR A 81 -1.05 20.47 5.65
C TYR A 81 -0.05 19.34 5.40
N HIS A 82 0.59 19.38 4.23
CA HIS A 82 1.66 18.47 3.88
C HIS A 82 2.98 18.93 4.50
N ASP A 83 3.45 18.22 5.53
CA ASP A 83 4.69 18.56 6.23
C ASP A 83 5.93 18.56 5.32
N SER A 84 5.85 17.83 4.21
CA SER A 84 6.98 17.51 3.33
C SER A 84 7.19 18.50 2.17
N TYR A 85 6.18 19.29 1.79
CA TYR A 85 6.33 20.23 0.66
C TYR A 85 7.25 21.41 1.06
N ARG A 86 8.14 21.79 0.13
CA ARG A 86 9.10 22.88 0.31
C ARG A 86 9.25 23.65 -1.00
N TYR A 87 9.42 24.96 -0.91
CA TYR A 87 9.78 25.79 -2.06
C TYR A 87 11.29 25.75 -2.32
N ILE A 88 11.73 26.02 -3.55
CA ILE A 88 13.15 26.21 -3.88
C ILE A 88 13.39 27.71 -4.07
N ILE A 89 14.45 28.24 -3.45
CA ILE A 89 14.78 29.66 -3.53
C ILE A 89 15.00 30.12 -4.98
N ASN A 90 14.50 31.32 -5.30
CA ASN A 90 14.48 31.96 -6.61
C ASN A 90 13.57 31.31 -7.68
N ASN A 91 12.95 30.15 -7.44
CA ASN A 91 11.91 29.65 -8.35
C ASN A 91 10.72 30.60 -8.41
N VAL A 92 9.93 30.55 -9.49
CA VAL A 92 8.83 31.49 -9.74
C VAL A 92 7.51 30.74 -9.69
N ILE A 93 6.59 31.13 -8.80
CA ILE A 93 5.26 30.54 -8.73
C ILE A 93 4.52 30.88 -10.03
N ASP A 94 4.12 29.86 -10.79
CA ASP A 94 3.56 29.96 -12.13
C ASP A 94 2.05 30.27 -12.17
N THR A 95 1.45 30.49 -10.99
CA THR A 95 0.07 30.93 -10.85
C THR A 95 0.01 32.46 -10.86
N THR A 96 -0.80 33.01 -11.76
CA THR A 96 -1.13 34.45 -11.74
C THR A 96 -2.10 34.76 -10.61
N GLU A 97 -1.95 35.89 -9.93
CA GLU A 97 -2.95 36.41 -8.99
C GLU A 97 -4.31 36.52 -9.70
N SER A 98 -5.19 35.55 -9.44
CA SER A 98 -6.49 35.39 -10.08
C SER A 98 -7.56 36.20 -9.32
N GLY A 99 -8.39 36.92 -10.08
CA GLY A 99 -9.48 37.75 -9.54
C GLY A 99 -10.71 36.96 -9.05
N THR A 100 -11.85 37.62 -8.90
CA THR A 100 -13.11 37.05 -8.35
C THR A 100 -13.91 36.16 -9.32
N LEU A 101 -13.43 35.92 -10.53
CA LEU A 101 -14.18 35.20 -11.58
C LEU A 101 -14.15 33.67 -11.39
N ASP A 102 -13.04 33.12 -10.92
CA ASP A 102 -12.95 31.70 -10.54
C ASP A 102 -13.21 31.55 -9.04
N MET A 103 -14.37 30.95 -8.73
CA MET A 103 -14.83 30.72 -7.38
C MET A 103 -14.39 29.37 -6.82
N ILE A 104 -13.64 28.54 -7.55
CA ILE A 104 -13.21 27.21 -7.11
C ILE A 104 -11.70 27.11 -7.02
N GLU A 105 -10.95 27.69 -7.96
CA GLU A 105 -9.49 27.77 -7.81
C GLU A 105 -9.10 28.85 -6.79
N PRO A 106 -8.23 28.53 -5.81
CA PRO A 106 -7.69 29.51 -4.86
C PRO A 106 -7.09 30.72 -5.56
N CYS A 107 -7.46 31.93 -5.13
CA CYS A 107 -6.70 33.12 -5.51
C CYS A 107 -5.42 33.17 -4.68
N HIS A 108 -4.40 33.79 -5.27
CA HIS A 108 -3.11 33.97 -4.65
C HIS A 108 -2.80 35.46 -4.58
N GLU A 109 -2.37 35.94 -3.42
CA GLU A 109 -1.88 37.30 -3.19
C GLU A 109 -0.42 37.22 -2.73
N PHE A 110 0.50 37.89 -3.41
CA PHE A 110 1.93 37.82 -3.10
C PHE A 110 2.44 39.07 -2.39
N LYS A 111 3.25 38.88 -1.35
CA LYS A 111 3.91 39.96 -0.61
C LYS A 111 5.41 39.69 -0.43
N ALA A 112 6.22 40.62 -0.93
CA ALA A 112 7.67 40.56 -0.84
C ALA A 112 8.16 40.97 0.56
N TYR A 113 8.30 40.00 1.46
CA TYR A 113 8.96 40.16 2.75
C TYR A 113 10.22 39.28 2.75
N THR A 114 11.36 39.78 3.21
CA THR A 114 12.62 38.99 3.25
C THR A 114 13.07 38.67 4.67
N SER A 115 12.61 39.45 5.65
CA SER A 115 12.85 39.20 7.07
C SER A 115 11.76 39.83 7.94
N VAL A 116 11.35 39.14 9.01
CA VAL A 116 10.46 39.70 10.04
C VAL A 116 11.33 39.98 11.27
N THR A 117 11.93 41.17 11.30
CA THR A 117 12.98 41.51 12.27
C THR A 117 12.48 42.36 13.44
N ASP A 118 11.38 43.09 13.26
CA ASP A 118 10.80 44.00 14.24
C ASP A 118 9.27 43.93 14.33
N LYS A 119 8.72 44.54 15.38
CA LYS A 119 7.27 44.58 15.65
C LYS A 119 6.47 45.26 14.53
N ASN A 120 7.09 46.16 13.76
CA ASN A 120 6.40 46.91 12.72
C ASN A 120 6.18 46.02 11.47
N THR A 121 7.18 45.21 11.11
CA THR A 121 7.08 44.24 10.02
C THR A 121 6.00 43.18 10.32
N GLU A 122 5.92 42.70 11.56
CA GLU A 122 4.89 41.76 12.02
C GLU A 122 3.48 42.36 11.94
N SER A 123 3.31 43.61 12.40
CA SER A 123 2.01 44.28 12.36
C SER A 123 1.52 44.49 10.93
N ASN A 124 2.41 44.85 10.01
CA ASN A 124 2.07 45.03 8.60
C ASN A 124 1.63 43.71 7.95
N LEU A 125 2.32 42.61 8.25
CA LEU A 125 1.94 41.27 7.78
C LEU A 125 0.52 40.91 8.25
N ILE A 126 0.24 41.08 9.54
CA ILE A 126 -1.07 40.80 10.14
C ILE A 126 -2.15 41.66 9.49
N ASP A 127 -1.87 42.94 9.26
CA ASP A 127 -2.77 43.88 8.60
C ASP A 127 -3.17 43.42 7.20
N GLU A 128 -2.20 42.93 6.41
CA GLU A 128 -2.46 42.36 5.08
C GLU A 128 -3.32 41.09 5.16
N VAL A 129 -3.04 40.19 6.10
CA VAL A 129 -3.86 38.98 6.32
C VAL A 129 -5.30 39.33 6.65
N ILE A 130 -5.52 40.29 7.55
CA ILE A 130 -6.86 40.71 7.97
C ILE A 130 -7.62 41.33 6.79
N ARG A 131 -6.97 42.16 5.99
CA ARG A 131 -7.57 42.80 4.81
C ARG A 131 -7.93 41.77 3.74
N PHE A 132 -6.99 40.89 3.40
CA PHE A 132 -7.20 39.82 2.44
C PHE A 132 -8.29 38.84 2.89
N GLY A 133 -8.30 38.49 4.18
CA GLY A 133 -9.31 37.65 4.80
C GLY A 133 -10.72 38.23 4.68
N ALA A 134 -10.89 39.52 5.01
CA ALA A 134 -12.17 40.20 4.86
C ALA A 134 -12.64 40.25 3.40
N ALA A 135 -11.73 40.51 2.45
CA ALA A 135 -12.04 40.52 1.01
C ALA A 135 -12.52 39.14 0.54
N CYS A 136 -11.80 38.08 0.87
CA CYS A 136 -12.18 36.70 0.53
C CYS A 136 -13.55 36.33 1.11
N MET A 137 -13.79 36.64 2.39
CA MET A 137 -15.07 36.36 3.08
C MET A 137 -16.28 37.04 2.43
N ASN A 138 -16.07 38.19 1.77
CA ASN A 138 -17.15 38.88 1.08
C ASN A 138 -17.40 38.41 -0.36
N SER A 139 -16.37 37.86 -1.04
CA SER A 139 -16.40 37.74 -2.50
C SER A 139 -16.13 36.35 -3.06
N ARG A 140 -15.50 35.42 -2.32
CA ARG A 140 -15.01 34.14 -2.87
C ARG A 140 -15.35 32.93 -1.98
N THR A 141 -14.96 31.71 -2.39
CA THR A 141 -15.00 30.47 -1.56
C THR A 141 -13.64 30.12 -0.94
N ASN A 142 -12.54 30.68 -1.46
CA ASN A 142 -11.17 30.37 -1.07
C ASN A 142 -10.16 31.46 -1.48
N GLY A 143 -8.97 31.44 -0.87
CA GLY A 143 -7.84 32.27 -1.24
C GLY A 143 -6.64 32.07 -0.31
N THR A 144 -5.42 32.31 -0.79
CA THR A 144 -4.18 32.22 0.00
C THR A 144 -3.35 33.48 -0.18
N ILE A 145 -2.93 34.08 0.93
CA ILE A 145 -1.92 35.15 0.93
C ILE A 145 -0.55 34.57 1.28
N HIS A 146 0.47 34.95 0.50
CA HIS A 146 1.84 34.44 0.60
C HIS A 146 2.80 35.57 0.95
N PHE A 147 3.62 35.36 1.98
CA PHE A 147 4.71 36.27 2.34
C PHE A 147 6.06 35.60 2.09
N GLY A 148 7.01 36.36 1.54
CA GLY A 148 8.28 35.81 1.06
C GLY A 148 8.28 35.48 -0.42
N ILE A 149 7.32 36.02 -1.17
CA ILE A 149 7.17 35.86 -2.62
C ILE A 149 7.23 37.25 -3.27
N GLY A 150 7.94 37.37 -4.39
CA GLY A 150 8.08 38.62 -5.14
C GLY A 150 6.73 39.18 -5.61
N ASP A 151 6.51 40.46 -5.37
CA ASP A 151 5.30 41.21 -5.75
C ASP A 151 5.61 42.13 -6.95
N LYS A 152 4.60 42.45 -7.77
CA LYS A 152 4.65 43.31 -8.97
C LYS A 152 5.23 44.70 -8.70
N HIS A 153 5.26 45.14 -7.45
CA HIS A 153 5.64 46.48 -7.02
C HIS A 153 7.12 46.63 -6.62
N SER A 154 7.93 45.58 -6.81
CA SER A 154 9.37 45.58 -6.48
C SER A 154 10.22 45.37 -7.72
N GLU A 155 11.52 45.69 -7.67
CA GLU A 155 12.50 45.32 -8.72
C GLU A 155 12.69 43.78 -8.87
N LEU A 156 11.87 42.99 -8.16
CA LEU A 156 11.90 41.54 -8.10
C LEU A 156 10.90 40.94 -9.10
N ILE A 157 11.14 39.68 -9.48
CA ILE A 157 10.27 38.96 -10.41
C ILE A 157 8.99 38.58 -9.66
N HIS A 158 7.83 38.95 -10.22
CA HIS A 158 6.54 38.58 -9.64
C HIS A 158 6.41 37.06 -9.52
N GLY A 159 6.04 36.57 -8.33
CA GLY A 159 5.97 35.14 -8.01
C GLY A 159 7.31 34.52 -7.58
N GLN A 160 8.42 35.25 -7.56
CA GLN A 160 9.73 34.72 -7.17
C GLN A 160 9.78 34.34 -5.68
N VAL A 161 10.21 33.11 -5.37
CA VAL A 161 10.44 32.65 -3.99
C VAL A 161 11.68 33.32 -3.41
N LEU A 162 11.48 34.21 -2.43
CA LEU A 162 12.54 34.92 -1.71
C LEU A 162 12.84 34.25 -0.36
N GLY A 163 11.76 33.82 0.31
CA GLY A 163 11.76 33.31 1.67
C GLY A 163 11.89 34.42 2.74
N VAL A 164 11.34 34.14 3.92
CA VAL A 164 11.32 34.99 5.11
C VAL A 164 12.08 34.29 6.24
N VAL A 165 12.94 35.04 6.92
CA VAL A 165 13.53 34.61 8.21
C VAL A 165 12.62 35.08 9.35
N ILE A 166 12.22 34.15 10.22
CA ILE A 166 11.28 34.40 11.34
C ILE A 166 11.91 33.90 12.64
N LYS A 167 11.94 34.75 13.67
CA LYS A 167 12.51 34.42 14.99
C LYS A 167 11.56 33.55 15.83
N ASP A 168 10.28 33.89 15.87
CA ASP A 168 9.28 33.17 16.67
C ASP A 168 7.99 32.95 15.86
N LYS A 169 7.77 31.70 15.43
CA LYS A 169 6.60 31.29 14.65
C LYS A 169 5.32 31.24 15.50
N GLU A 170 5.43 30.88 16.78
CA GLU A 170 4.28 30.77 17.67
C GLU A 170 3.72 32.13 18.05
N ASP A 171 4.61 33.10 18.30
CA ASP A 171 4.22 34.47 18.65
C ASP A 171 3.44 35.13 17.50
N LEU A 172 3.87 34.95 16.25
CA LEU A 172 3.13 35.44 15.07
C LEU A 172 1.72 34.84 15.00
N ALA A 173 1.58 33.54 15.22
CA ALA A 173 0.28 32.86 15.21
C ALA A 173 -0.65 33.37 16.34
N LYS A 174 -0.11 33.58 17.56
CA LYS A 174 -0.85 34.14 18.69
C LYS A 174 -1.29 35.58 18.40
N LYS A 175 -0.41 36.42 17.86
CA LYS A 175 -0.71 37.81 17.50
C LYS A 175 -1.76 37.91 16.40
N LEU A 176 -1.70 37.07 15.36
CA LEU A 176 -2.74 37.03 14.32
C LEU A 176 -4.11 36.70 14.94
N LYS A 177 -4.17 35.71 15.83
CA LYS A 177 -5.41 35.35 16.53
C LYS A 177 -5.96 36.53 17.34
N SER A 178 -5.12 37.22 18.11
CA SER A 178 -5.53 38.42 18.85
C SER A 178 -5.94 39.58 17.95
N ALA A 179 -5.33 39.71 16.77
CA ALA A 179 -5.71 40.72 15.79
C ALA A 179 -7.10 40.44 15.20
N ILE A 180 -7.47 39.18 14.94
CA ILE A 180 -8.83 38.85 14.52
C ILE A 180 -9.87 39.37 15.54
N ASP A 181 -9.58 39.21 16.84
CA ASP A 181 -10.44 39.72 17.92
C ASP A 181 -10.50 41.25 18.03
N GLY A 182 -9.41 41.94 17.69
CA GLY A 182 -9.35 43.41 17.72
C GLY A 182 -9.92 44.09 16.48
N TYR A 183 -9.84 43.43 15.32
CA TYR A 183 -10.10 44.05 14.02
C TYR A 183 -11.49 43.75 13.48
N PHE A 184 -12.09 42.60 13.79
CA PHE A 184 -13.46 42.30 13.37
C PHE A 184 -14.48 42.73 14.44
N PHE A 185 -15.65 43.19 13.99
CA PHE A 185 -16.77 43.51 14.88
C PHE A 185 -17.27 42.24 15.60
N ASP A 186 -17.83 42.38 16.80
CA ASP A 186 -18.24 41.24 17.65
C ASP A 186 -19.12 40.21 16.91
N LYS A 187 -20.04 40.67 16.06
CA LYS A 187 -20.91 39.81 15.25
C LYS A 187 -20.16 38.96 14.20
N ASP A 188 -18.97 39.40 13.78
CA ASP A 188 -18.20 38.82 12.67
C ASP A 188 -17.00 38.00 13.16
N LYS A 189 -16.55 38.21 14.41
CA LYS A 189 -15.37 37.54 15.00
C LYS A 189 -15.41 36.03 14.85
N GLN A 190 -16.55 35.40 15.18
CA GLN A 190 -16.68 33.96 15.11
C GLN A 190 -16.57 33.45 13.67
N SER A 191 -17.10 34.19 12.70
CA SER A 191 -16.96 33.85 11.27
C SER A 191 -15.51 34.02 10.82
N ALA A 192 -14.85 35.10 11.22
CA ALA A 192 -13.46 35.41 10.87
C ALA A 192 -12.50 34.34 11.41
N HIS A 193 -12.63 33.94 12.68
CA HIS A 193 -11.83 32.85 13.27
C HIS A 193 -12.01 31.50 12.56
N ARG A 194 -13.20 31.24 11.99
CA ARG A 194 -13.44 30.00 11.24
C ARG A 194 -12.89 30.07 9.81
N CYS A 195 -12.91 31.24 9.19
CA CYS A 195 -12.50 31.44 7.80
C CYS A 195 -10.99 31.66 7.67
N ILE A 196 -10.38 32.50 8.49
CA ILE A 196 -8.94 32.82 8.44
C ILE A 196 -8.18 31.71 9.18
N LYS A 197 -7.39 30.91 8.45
CA LYS A 197 -6.63 29.81 9.04
C LYS A 197 -5.35 30.30 9.73
N PRO A 198 -4.77 29.50 10.65
CA PRO A 198 -3.46 29.81 11.22
C PRO A 198 -2.38 29.91 10.13
N PRO A 199 -1.33 30.73 10.33
CA PRO A 199 -0.26 30.85 9.36
C PRO A 199 0.52 29.54 9.24
N ARG A 200 0.77 29.12 8.01
CA ARG A 200 1.66 28.02 7.66
C ARG A 200 3.04 28.55 7.32
N PHE A 201 4.07 27.82 7.72
CA PHE A 201 5.47 28.17 7.47
C PHE A 201 6.11 27.11 6.56
N VAL A 202 5.98 27.30 5.26
CA VAL A 202 6.49 26.37 4.25
C VAL A 202 8.00 26.58 4.12
N GLY A 203 8.81 25.57 4.46
CA GLY A 203 10.27 25.71 4.38
C GLY A 203 10.77 25.97 2.95
N VAL A 204 11.85 26.72 2.83
CA VAL A 204 12.54 27.00 1.56
C VAL A 204 13.84 26.21 1.52
N LEU A 205 14.14 25.60 0.38
CA LEU A 205 15.40 24.90 0.11
C LEU A 205 16.32 25.76 -0.74
N ASN A 206 17.62 25.53 -0.59
CA ASN A 206 18.61 26.02 -1.52
C ASN A 206 18.49 25.31 -2.87
N ARG A 207 19.11 25.85 -3.93
CA ARG A 207 19.07 25.25 -5.29
C ARG A 207 19.62 23.82 -5.36
N ASN A 208 20.53 23.45 -4.47
CA ASN A 208 21.08 22.09 -4.33
C ASN A 208 20.23 21.17 -3.42
N ARG A 209 18.98 21.55 -3.12
CA ARG A 209 18.00 20.81 -2.29
C ARG A 209 18.36 20.65 -0.81
N THR A 210 19.37 21.34 -0.29
CA THR A 210 19.65 21.40 1.16
C THR A 210 18.74 22.40 1.88
N SER A 211 18.58 22.22 3.19
CA SER A 211 17.77 23.08 4.04
C SER A 211 18.29 24.53 4.12
N SER A 212 17.38 25.50 4.11
CA SER A 212 17.63 26.91 4.47
C SER A 212 16.85 27.26 5.75
N ASP A 213 17.31 28.31 6.44
CA ASP A 213 16.64 28.95 7.57
C ASP A 213 15.38 29.76 7.17
N LYS A 214 15.13 29.91 5.87
CA LYS A 214 14.00 30.67 5.31
C LYS A 214 12.73 29.84 5.18
N CYS A 215 11.59 30.52 5.27
CA CYS A 215 10.26 29.95 4.98
C CYS A 215 9.36 30.94 4.23
N VAL A 216 8.39 30.43 3.47
CA VAL A 216 7.26 31.21 2.95
C VAL A 216 6.12 31.11 3.96
N ILE A 217 5.52 32.24 4.31
CA ILE A 217 4.36 32.27 5.22
C ILE A 217 3.11 32.26 4.37
N GLU A 218 2.23 31.30 4.58
CA GLU A 218 0.96 31.23 3.86
C GLU A 218 -0.21 31.28 4.84
N VAL A 219 -1.24 32.05 4.50
CA VAL A 219 -2.51 32.06 5.24
C VAL A 219 -3.65 31.76 4.28
N ASP A 220 -4.27 30.59 4.47
CA ASP A 220 -5.47 30.22 3.73
C ASP A 220 -6.71 30.86 4.35
N ILE A 221 -7.61 31.34 3.50
CA ILE A 221 -8.91 31.84 3.86
C ILE A 221 -9.96 30.90 3.27
N VAL A 222 -10.87 30.40 4.12
CA VAL A 222 -11.93 29.46 3.76
C VAL A 222 -13.33 30.04 4.03
N PRO A 223 -13.84 30.94 3.17
CA PRO A 223 -15.19 31.50 3.24
C PRO A 223 -16.32 30.51 2.92
N ASP A 224 -16.59 29.56 3.81
CA ASP A 224 -17.67 28.60 3.60
C ASP A 224 -19.05 29.29 3.51
N SER A 225 -19.89 28.90 2.55
CA SER A 225 -21.23 29.46 2.34
C SER A 225 -22.11 29.37 3.59
N THR A 226 -21.97 28.32 4.40
CA THR A 226 -22.73 28.12 5.64
C THR A 226 -22.27 29.04 6.77
N ILE A 227 -21.01 29.49 6.73
CA ILE A 227 -20.41 30.41 7.69
C ILE A 227 -20.71 31.84 7.28
N CYS A 228 -20.41 32.18 6.02
CA CYS A 228 -20.46 33.54 5.52
C CYS A 228 -21.90 34.02 5.24
N LYS A 229 -22.78 33.12 4.79
CA LYS A 229 -24.20 33.43 4.50
C LYS A 229 -24.34 34.72 3.69
N GLU A 230 -25.35 35.54 3.99
CA GLU A 230 -25.59 36.85 3.40
C GLU A 230 -24.97 38.00 4.26
N ASN A 231 -23.83 37.75 4.92
CA ASN A 231 -23.16 38.75 5.75
C ASN A 231 -22.16 39.59 4.95
N ASN A 232 -21.84 40.78 5.51
CA ASN A 232 -20.74 41.63 5.07
C ASN A 232 -19.71 41.74 6.18
N TYR A 233 -18.46 41.51 5.82
CA TYR A 233 -17.32 41.55 6.72
C TYR A 233 -16.58 42.86 6.57
N HIS A 234 -16.53 43.63 7.65
CA HIS A 234 -15.80 44.89 7.75
C HIS A 234 -14.84 44.84 8.94
N THR A 235 -13.71 45.54 8.78
CA THR A 235 -12.66 45.62 9.80
C THR A 235 -12.64 47.02 10.43
N SER A 236 -12.48 47.11 11.75
CA SER A 236 -12.48 48.36 12.53
C SER A 236 -11.31 49.29 12.18
N LYS A 237 -10.13 48.74 11.86
CA LYS A 237 -8.92 49.53 11.55
C LYS A 237 -8.93 50.15 10.14
N PHE A 238 -9.49 49.45 9.15
CA PHE A 238 -9.53 49.90 7.75
C PHE A 238 -10.91 50.45 7.33
N GLY A 239 -11.87 50.50 8.28
CA GLY A 239 -13.22 51.00 8.08
C GLY A 239 -13.31 52.51 8.26
N THR A 240 -12.54 53.30 7.52
CA THR A 240 -12.70 54.76 7.54
C THR A 240 -13.85 55.17 6.62
N ARG A 241 -15.03 55.37 7.21
CA ARG A 241 -16.14 56.12 6.60
C ARG A 241 -15.76 57.55 6.14
N ASN A 242 -14.58 58.04 6.51
CA ASN A 242 -14.21 59.44 6.39
C ASN A 242 -13.31 59.81 5.19
N LEU A 243 -13.02 58.90 4.26
CA LEU A 243 -12.15 59.19 3.09
C LEU A 243 -12.59 58.55 1.76
N LEU A 244 -13.86 58.17 1.63
CA LEU A 244 -14.39 57.61 0.38
C LEU A 244 -14.83 58.73 -0.58
N THR A 245 -14.29 58.74 -1.79
CA THR A 245 -14.77 59.60 -2.90
C THR A 245 -16.20 59.21 -3.32
N GLU A 246 -16.93 60.07 -4.02
CA GLU A 246 -18.31 59.75 -4.49
C GLU A 246 -18.38 58.49 -5.35
N ARG A 247 -17.31 58.20 -6.12
CA ARG A 247 -17.19 57.02 -6.96
C ARG A 247 -17.07 55.74 -6.12
N SER A 248 -16.22 55.74 -5.10
CA SER A 248 -16.06 54.58 -4.21
C SER A 248 -17.29 54.35 -3.31
N MET A 249 -18.05 55.41 -2.98
CA MET A 249 -19.33 55.26 -2.28
C MET A 249 -20.42 54.62 -3.13
N LYS A 250 -20.45 54.88 -4.45
CA LYS A 250 -21.40 54.23 -5.38
C LYS A 250 -21.08 52.75 -5.55
N GLU A 251 -19.80 52.42 -5.68
CA GLU A 251 -19.32 51.04 -5.78
C GLU A 251 -19.55 50.28 -4.46
N TYR A 252 -19.31 50.91 -3.31
CA TYR A 252 -19.63 50.34 -1.99
C TYR A 252 -21.14 50.05 -1.83
N LYS A 253 -22.01 50.99 -2.23
CA LYS A 253 -23.47 50.77 -2.18
C LYS A 253 -23.91 49.61 -3.07
N LYS A 254 -23.34 49.51 -4.29
CA LYS A 254 -23.58 48.38 -5.19
C LYS A 254 -23.08 47.07 -4.57
N PHE A 255 -21.88 47.09 -3.99
CA PHE A 255 -21.28 45.95 -3.31
C PHE A 255 -22.15 45.43 -2.15
N ILE A 256 -22.75 46.32 -1.35
CA ILE A 256 -23.66 45.93 -0.26
C ILE A 256 -24.99 45.39 -0.80
N HIS A 257 -25.47 45.93 -1.92
CA HIS A 257 -26.71 45.48 -2.56
C HIS A 257 -26.59 44.04 -3.13
N ASP A 258 -25.43 43.68 -3.66
CA ASP A 258 -25.23 42.41 -4.40
C ASP A 258 -24.82 41.22 -3.51
N VAL A 259 -24.83 41.37 -2.18
CA VAL A 259 -24.41 40.36 -1.20
C VAL A 259 -25.15 39.04 -1.35
N LYS A 260 -26.47 39.12 -1.55
CA LYS A 260 -27.33 37.95 -1.71
C LYS A 260 -26.96 37.15 -2.96
N GLN A 261 -26.66 37.84 -4.06
CA GLN A 261 -26.22 37.20 -5.30
C GLN A 261 -24.87 36.51 -5.12
N ARG A 262 -23.89 37.16 -4.49
CA ARG A 262 -22.56 36.55 -4.23
C ARG A 262 -22.65 35.34 -3.29
N SER A 263 -23.50 35.42 -2.27
CA SER A 263 -23.76 34.29 -1.36
C SER A 263 -24.30 33.07 -2.11
N GLN A 264 -25.25 33.30 -3.03
CA GLN A 264 -25.83 32.25 -3.86
C GLN A 264 -24.80 31.65 -4.82
N LEU A 265 -24.01 32.47 -5.53
CA LEU A 265 -22.96 32.00 -6.44
C LEU A 265 -21.90 31.16 -5.71
N ARG A 266 -21.51 31.57 -4.50
CA ARG A 266 -20.61 30.80 -3.63
C ARG A 266 -21.20 29.43 -3.31
N LYS A 267 -22.46 29.39 -2.88
CA LYS A 267 -23.15 28.14 -2.53
C LYS A 267 -23.25 27.19 -3.73
N GLU A 268 -23.63 27.70 -4.90
CA GLU A 268 -23.74 26.91 -6.13
C GLU A 268 -22.39 26.34 -6.58
N ALA A 269 -21.32 27.14 -6.46
CA ALA A 269 -19.96 26.70 -6.75
C ALA A 269 -19.53 25.56 -5.80
N GLU A 270 -19.73 25.73 -4.50
CA GLU A 270 -19.44 24.70 -3.49
C GLU A 270 -20.21 23.39 -3.74
N GLU A 271 -21.52 23.46 -4.02
CA GLU A 271 -22.37 22.30 -4.29
C GLU A 271 -21.95 21.56 -5.57
N LYS A 272 -21.59 22.30 -6.63
CA LYS A 272 -21.11 21.72 -7.89
C LYS A 272 -19.76 21.01 -7.71
N SER A 273 -18.87 21.55 -6.88
CA SER A 273 -17.57 20.92 -6.57
C SER A 273 -17.72 19.64 -5.75
N LEU A 274 -18.73 19.52 -4.89
CA LEU A 274 -18.97 18.34 -4.05
C LEU A 274 -19.67 17.19 -4.82
N ALA A 275 -20.36 17.48 -5.92
CA ALA A 275 -21.13 16.50 -6.70
C ALA A 275 -20.27 15.50 -7.49
N VAL A 276 -18.97 15.75 -7.67
CA VAL A 276 -18.04 14.86 -8.39
C VAL A 276 -17.28 13.99 -7.39
N THR A 277 -17.93 12.97 -6.83
CA THR A 277 -17.23 11.92 -6.07
C THR A 277 -16.99 10.72 -6.97
N GLU A 278 -15.87 10.73 -7.70
CA GLU A 278 -15.38 9.50 -8.33
C GLU A 278 -15.08 8.46 -7.24
N ARG A 279 -15.49 7.21 -7.47
CA ARG A 279 -15.12 6.11 -6.57
C ARG A 279 -13.60 5.90 -6.66
N ASN A 280 -12.93 6.00 -5.53
CA ASN A 280 -11.51 5.68 -5.39
C ASN A 280 -11.34 4.17 -5.28
N TYR A 281 -10.40 3.58 -6.01
CA TYR A 281 -10.06 2.15 -5.97
C TYR A 281 -8.55 1.92 -5.74
N GLN A 282 -7.81 2.97 -5.39
CA GLN A 282 -6.35 2.92 -5.37
C GLN A 282 -5.78 2.09 -4.22
N GLY A 283 -6.52 1.85 -3.13
CA GLY A 283 -6.08 0.97 -2.04
C GLY A 283 -5.98 -0.50 -2.48
N SER A 284 -7.01 -1.01 -3.13
CA SER A 284 -6.99 -2.33 -3.75
C SER A 284 -5.97 -2.41 -4.88
N THR A 285 -5.89 -1.37 -5.71
CA THR A 285 -4.91 -1.29 -6.80
C THR A 285 -3.47 -1.35 -6.27
N LEU A 286 -3.15 -0.61 -5.20
CA LEU A 286 -1.84 -0.64 -4.55
C LEU A 286 -1.51 -2.04 -4.03
N SER A 287 -2.49 -2.71 -3.42
CA SER A 287 -2.32 -4.08 -2.93
C SER A 287 -1.97 -5.04 -4.06
N GLU A 288 -2.72 -5.00 -5.16
CA GLU A 288 -2.46 -5.84 -6.34
C GLU A 288 -1.12 -5.53 -7.00
N MET A 289 -0.74 -4.25 -7.13
CA MET A 289 0.52 -3.84 -7.74
C MET A 289 1.73 -4.26 -6.93
N ILE A 290 1.67 -4.19 -5.60
CA ILE A 290 2.77 -4.58 -4.72
C ILE A 290 2.89 -6.11 -4.58
N THR A 291 1.78 -6.85 -4.61
CA THR A 291 1.81 -8.31 -4.48
C THR A 291 1.88 -9.05 -5.82
N GLY A 292 1.72 -8.36 -6.95
CA GLY A 292 1.53 -9.01 -8.25
C GLY A 292 0.24 -9.84 -8.32
N GLY A 293 -0.82 -9.42 -7.62
CA GLY A 293 -2.11 -10.10 -7.55
C GLY A 293 -2.24 -11.19 -6.47
N SER A 294 -1.21 -11.41 -5.66
CA SER A 294 -1.26 -12.33 -4.52
C SER A 294 -1.94 -11.72 -3.29
N LEU A 295 -2.39 -12.57 -2.36
CA LEU A 295 -3.05 -12.14 -1.11
C LEU A 295 -2.09 -11.61 -0.04
N SER A 296 -0.77 -11.86 -0.14
CA SER A 296 0.22 -11.40 0.83
C SER A 296 1.59 -11.15 0.20
N LEU A 297 2.45 -10.40 0.89
CA LEU A 297 3.82 -10.10 0.45
C LEU A 297 4.68 -11.37 0.37
N GLU A 298 4.49 -12.34 1.27
CA GLU A 298 5.28 -13.58 1.27
C GLU A 298 4.96 -14.48 0.07
N LYS A 299 3.79 -14.30 -0.55
CA LYS A 299 3.36 -15.00 -1.75
C LYS A 299 3.43 -14.10 -2.99
N SER A 300 4.03 -12.92 -2.87
CA SER A 300 4.12 -11.95 -3.96
C SER A 300 4.89 -12.51 -5.15
N GLN A 301 4.53 -12.07 -6.35
CA GLN A 301 5.36 -12.28 -7.53
C GLN A 301 6.74 -11.65 -7.36
N PHE A 302 6.80 -10.51 -6.67
CA PHE A 302 8.02 -9.76 -6.39
C PHE A 302 8.70 -10.26 -5.12
N GLU A 303 9.97 -10.64 -5.26
CA GLU A 303 10.82 -11.07 -4.15
C GLU A 303 11.52 -9.90 -3.47
N GLN A 304 11.81 -8.83 -4.22
CA GLN A 304 12.63 -7.70 -3.77
C GLN A 304 12.03 -6.37 -4.24
N TYR A 305 12.31 -5.30 -3.51
CA TYR A 305 11.84 -3.95 -3.85
C TYR A 305 13.04 -3.02 -4.03
N VAL A 306 13.02 -2.23 -5.10
CA VAL A 306 13.95 -1.13 -5.36
C VAL A 306 13.17 0.16 -5.08
N ILE A 307 13.60 0.96 -4.12
CA ILE A 307 12.93 2.23 -3.81
C ILE A 307 13.73 3.38 -4.41
N VAL A 308 13.04 4.29 -5.09
CA VAL A 308 13.61 5.55 -5.56
C VAL A 308 12.86 6.67 -4.84
N THR A 309 13.55 7.51 -4.09
CA THR A 309 12.92 8.52 -3.22
C THR A 309 13.71 9.82 -3.22
N ASN A 310 13.02 10.95 -3.03
CA ASN A 310 13.64 12.25 -2.85
C ASN A 310 13.50 12.86 -1.46
N LYS A 311 12.51 12.45 -0.65
CA LYS A 311 12.28 12.81 0.78
C LYS A 311 11.27 11.88 1.49
N ALA A 312 10.74 10.88 0.79
CA ALA A 312 9.63 10.08 1.30
C ALA A 312 10.09 9.07 2.35
N TYR A 313 9.19 8.70 3.27
CA TYR A 313 9.37 7.57 4.15
C TYR A 313 8.68 6.31 3.62
N SER A 314 9.28 5.14 3.86
CA SER A 314 8.70 3.84 3.50
C SER A 314 8.90 2.83 4.62
N LYS A 315 7.86 2.02 4.87
CA LYS A 315 7.91 0.84 5.75
C LYS A 315 8.11 -0.47 5.00
N LEU A 316 8.41 -0.41 3.70
CA LEU A 316 8.84 -1.57 2.95
C LEU A 316 10.25 -1.97 3.42
N ASN A 317 10.61 -3.23 3.21
CA ASN A 317 11.97 -3.72 3.37
C ASN A 317 12.62 -3.76 1.97
N PRO A 318 13.18 -2.64 1.47
CA PRO A 318 13.83 -2.59 0.17
C PRO A 318 15.12 -3.41 0.17
N LYS A 319 15.52 -3.87 -1.01
CA LYS A 319 16.86 -4.39 -1.23
C LYS A 319 17.87 -3.28 -1.51
N VAL A 320 17.40 -2.28 -2.26
CA VAL A 320 18.18 -1.09 -2.62
C VAL A 320 17.29 0.14 -2.53
N VAL A 321 17.87 1.24 -2.05
CA VAL A 321 17.26 2.57 -2.02
C VAL A 321 18.15 3.53 -2.81
N LEU A 322 17.60 4.14 -3.85
CA LEU A 322 18.20 5.26 -4.57
C LEU A 322 17.64 6.54 -3.96
N ASP A 323 18.42 7.13 -3.07
CA ASP A 323 18.02 8.28 -2.26
C ASP A 323 18.59 9.58 -2.85
N PHE A 324 17.70 10.47 -3.27
CA PHE A 324 18.04 11.77 -3.84
C PHE A 324 18.02 12.90 -2.79
N ASP A 325 17.71 12.60 -1.52
CA ASP A 325 17.81 13.54 -0.42
C ASP A 325 19.25 13.57 0.15
N PRO A 326 20.04 14.63 -0.07
CA PRO A 326 21.39 14.73 0.49
C PRO A 326 21.40 14.85 2.03
N GLU A 327 20.26 15.12 2.67
CA GLU A 327 20.15 15.27 4.12
C GLU A 327 19.52 14.03 4.80
N SER A 328 19.32 12.95 4.03
CA SER A 328 18.66 11.72 4.49
C SER A 328 19.30 11.09 5.72
N ALA A 329 20.63 11.13 5.82
CA ALA A 329 21.39 10.65 6.97
C ALA A 329 21.20 11.49 8.24
N LYS A 330 20.91 12.79 8.12
CA LYS A 330 20.80 13.71 9.28
C LYS A 330 19.39 13.72 9.84
N HIS A 331 18.40 13.96 8.97
CA HIS A 331 17.01 14.18 9.37
C HIS A 331 15.99 13.53 8.43
N GLY A 332 16.43 12.78 7.41
CA GLY A 332 15.52 12.17 6.43
C GLY A 332 15.37 10.67 6.60
N LEU A 333 15.09 9.96 5.50
CA LEU A 333 14.64 8.58 5.55
C LEU A 333 15.69 7.63 6.15
N LEU A 334 16.96 7.77 5.79
CA LEU A 334 18.02 6.88 6.27
C LEU A 334 18.13 6.89 7.80
N CYS A 335 18.15 8.08 8.42
CA CYS A 335 18.22 8.25 9.88
C CYS A 335 17.12 7.49 10.63
N HIS A 336 15.92 7.40 10.05
CA HIS A 336 14.80 6.65 10.63
C HIS A 336 14.90 5.14 10.34
N PHE A 337 15.43 4.77 9.17
CA PHE A 337 15.51 3.36 8.76
C PHE A 337 16.61 2.60 9.52
N GLU A 338 17.76 3.24 9.78
CA GLU A 338 18.89 2.65 10.54
C GLU A 338 18.51 2.25 11.97
N GLN A 339 17.46 2.86 12.55
CA GLN A 339 16.95 2.50 13.88
C GLN A 339 16.33 1.09 13.93
N HIS A 340 15.96 0.54 12.78
CA HIS A 340 15.19 -0.71 12.68
C HIS A 340 15.82 -1.76 11.78
N SER A 341 16.82 -1.41 10.97
CA SER A 341 17.39 -2.31 9.97
C SER A 341 18.85 -1.99 9.66
N ALA A 342 19.62 -3.02 9.32
CA ALA A 342 21.03 -2.87 8.93
C ALA A 342 21.12 -2.32 7.50
N VAL A 343 21.80 -1.20 7.36
CA VAL A 343 22.01 -0.49 6.09
C VAL A 343 23.50 -0.45 5.76
N ASN A 344 23.83 -0.50 4.48
CA ASN A 344 25.14 -0.14 3.97
C ASN A 344 25.00 1.07 3.05
N VAL A 345 25.77 2.11 3.30
CA VAL A 345 25.68 3.38 2.58
C VAL A 345 26.71 3.41 1.46
N HIS A 346 26.31 3.90 0.29
CA HIS A 346 27.10 3.86 -0.93
C HIS A 346 26.98 5.13 -1.75
N LEU A 347 28.02 5.37 -2.55
CA LEU A 347 28.02 6.36 -3.63
C LEU A 347 27.79 5.67 -4.98
N PRO A 348 27.08 6.30 -5.94
CA PRO A 348 26.82 5.72 -7.25
C PRO A 348 28.07 5.21 -7.99
N ALA A 349 29.20 5.91 -7.88
CA ALA A 349 30.45 5.56 -8.55
C ALA A 349 31.02 4.19 -8.12
N GLN A 350 30.64 3.67 -6.95
CA GLN A 350 31.09 2.38 -6.44
C GLN A 350 30.47 1.18 -7.19
N TYR A 351 29.40 1.39 -7.97
CA TYR A 351 28.72 0.35 -8.74
C TYR A 351 29.29 0.14 -10.15
N LYS A 352 30.32 0.90 -10.52
CA LYS A 352 30.98 0.76 -11.81
C LYS A 352 31.61 -0.63 -11.93
N ILE A 353 31.24 -1.36 -12.98
CA ILE A 353 31.70 -2.73 -13.20
C ILE A 353 33.16 -2.71 -13.69
N THR A 354 34.10 -2.84 -12.75
CA THR A 354 35.55 -2.92 -13.03
C THR A 354 36.13 -4.32 -12.83
N GLU A 355 35.41 -5.19 -12.12
CA GLU A 355 35.84 -6.54 -11.72
C GLU A 355 34.67 -7.55 -11.84
N GLN A 356 34.83 -8.79 -11.37
CA GLN A 356 33.73 -9.76 -11.38
C GLN A 356 32.60 -9.29 -10.46
N ILE A 357 31.36 -9.64 -10.80
CA ILE A 357 30.17 -9.09 -10.15
C ILE A 357 30.05 -9.59 -8.72
N GLU A 358 30.45 -10.84 -8.49
CA GLU A 358 30.51 -11.47 -7.18
C GLU A 358 31.48 -10.72 -6.26
N ASP A 359 32.62 -10.26 -6.78
CA ASP A 359 33.62 -9.51 -6.01
C ASP A 359 33.08 -8.14 -5.59
N ILE A 360 32.45 -7.41 -6.54
CA ILE A 360 31.78 -6.13 -6.26
C ILE A 360 30.68 -6.32 -5.22
N ALA A 361 29.84 -7.35 -5.39
CA ALA A 361 28.73 -7.63 -4.49
C ALA A 361 29.19 -7.99 -3.06
N ASN A 362 30.29 -8.73 -2.93
CA ASN A 362 30.90 -9.04 -1.64
C ASN A 362 31.53 -7.80 -1.01
N LYS A 363 32.26 -6.99 -1.78
CA LYS A 363 32.86 -5.73 -1.31
C LYS A 363 31.82 -4.73 -0.82
N LEU A 364 30.66 -4.67 -1.48
CA LEU A 364 29.53 -3.80 -1.09
C LEU A 364 28.56 -4.46 -0.10
N GLU A 365 28.82 -5.70 0.34
CA GLU A 365 27.98 -6.46 1.28
C GLU A 365 26.50 -6.60 0.84
N LEU A 366 26.26 -6.68 -0.47
CA LEU A 366 24.91 -6.58 -1.05
C LEU A 366 23.97 -7.71 -0.64
N SER A 367 24.47 -8.88 -0.22
CA SER A 367 23.64 -10.02 0.15
C SER A 367 23.02 -9.88 1.55
N GLN A 368 23.66 -9.16 2.47
CA GLN A 368 23.31 -9.16 3.89
C GLN A 368 22.50 -7.93 4.33
N LYS A 369 22.77 -6.76 3.74
CA LYS A 369 22.21 -5.48 4.17
C LYS A 369 21.33 -4.85 3.08
N THR A 370 20.56 -3.85 3.47
CA THR A 370 19.90 -2.94 2.53
C THR A 370 20.96 -2.02 1.95
N SER A 371 21.04 -1.95 0.63
CA SER A 371 21.97 -1.06 -0.05
C SER A 371 21.35 0.34 -0.19
N TRP A 372 22.00 1.36 0.37
CA TRP A 372 21.52 2.74 0.35
C TRP A 372 22.44 3.61 -0.48
N VAL A 373 21.94 4.11 -1.61
CA VAL A 373 22.76 4.86 -2.58
C VAL A 373 22.37 6.33 -2.55
N PHE A 374 23.28 7.19 -2.08
CA PHE A 374 23.09 8.65 -2.11
C PHE A 374 23.31 9.19 -3.52
N CYS A 375 22.21 9.32 -4.25
CA CYS A 375 22.21 9.67 -5.68
C CYS A 375 22.57 11.14 -5.94
N ASN A 376 22.43 12.01 -4.95
CA ASN A 376 22.85 13.41 -5.05
C ASN A 376 24.11 13.72 -4.20
N GLY A 377 24.77 12.72 -3.60
CA GLY A 377 25.84 12.97 -2.62
C GLY A 377 25.30 13.45 -1.27
N GLY A 378 26.13 14.14 -0.48
CA GLY A 378 25.83 14.54 0.91
C GLY A 378 26.51 13.67 1.97
N ILE A 379 27.36 12.74 1.55
CA ILE A 379 28.17 11.83 2.37
C ILE A 379 29.61 11.79 1.84
N GLU A 380 30.56 11.34 2.67
CA GLU A 380 31.96 11.06 2.27
C GLU A 380 32.61 12.20 1.44
N ASP A 381 32.40 13.45 1.87
CA ASP A 381 32.92 14.67 1.22
C ASP A 381 32.40 14.97 -0.21
N GLU A 382 31.45 14.18 -0.75
CA GLU A 382 30.80 14.48 -2.03
C GLU A 382 29.67 15.51 -1.85
N ALA A 383 29.91 16.73 -2.35
CA ALA A 383 28.95 17.83 -2.23
C ALA A 383 27.68 17.60 -3.09
N PRO A 384 26.48 18.01 -2.60
CA PRO A 384 25.26 17.98 -3.40
C PRO A 384 25.29 18.91 -4.61
N SER A 385 24.81 18.42 -5.75
CA SER A 385 24.72 19.21 -6.99
C SER A 385 23.33 19.84 -7.11
N ASP A 386 23.24 20.97 -7.81
CA ASP A 386 21.95 21.49 -8.29
C ASP A 386 21.44 20.67 -9.47
N ILE A 387 20.18 20.87 -9.86
CA ILE A 387 19.54 20.10 -10.94
C ILE A 387 20.28 20.28 -12.27
N ASP A 388 20.80 21.48 -12.54
CA ASP A 388 21.50 21.82 -13.79
C ASP A 388 22.83 21.06 -13.94
N GLN A 389 23.59 20.91 -12.84
CA GLN A 389 24.90 20.25 -12.85
C GLN A 389 24.81 18.75 -12.57
N TRP A 390 23.76 18.28 -11.89
CA TRP A 390 23.63 16.88 -11.50
C TRP A 390 23.77 15.91 -12.66
N LEU A 391 23.19 16.24 -13.83
CA LEU A 391 23.27 15.39 -15.02
C LEU A 391 24.71 15.21 -15.50
N MET A 392 25.54 16.25 -15.39
CA MET A 392 26.95 16.24 -15.80
C MET A 392 27.83 15.55 -14.75
N ASP A 393 27.60 15.82 -13.47
CA ASP A 393 28.44 15.33 -12.38
C ASP A 393 28.16 13.87 -12.03
N LYS A 394 26.88 13.50 -11.96
CA LYS A 394 26.40 12.28 -11.29
C LYS A 394 25.53 11.40 -12.19
N GLY A 395 24.98 11.95 -13.27
CA GLY A 395 24.07 11.25 -14.17
C GLY A 395 24.64 9.94 -14.73
N ALA A 396 25.92 9.90 -15.09
CA ALA A 396 26.58 8.69 -15.61
C ALA A 396 26.66 7.58 -14.54
N SER A 397 27.07 7.92 -13.32
CA SER A 397 27.22 6.96 -12.21
C SER A 397 25.87 6.31 -11.83
N ILE A 398 24.75 7.02 -11.99
CA ILE A 398 23.43 6.43 -11.78
C ILE A 398 23.07 5.37 -12.82
N GLN A 399 23.50 5.55 -14.07
CA GLN A 399 23.33 4.51 -15.08
C GLN A 399 24.07 3.24 -14.66
N ASP A 400 25.27 3.36 -14.09
CA ASP A 400 26.04 2.21 -13.58
C ASP A 400 25.29 1.48 -12.46
N VAL A 401 24.71 2.21 -11.51
CA VAL A 401 23.86 1.64 -10.43
C VAL A 401 22.68 0.87 -11.01
N ILE A 402 21.89 1.51 -11.88
CA ILE A 402 20.69 0.89 -12.47
C ILE A 402 21.07 -0.34 -13.29
N SER A 403 22.10 -0.22 -14.12
CA SER A 403 22.60 -1.31 -14.97
C SER A 403 23.04 -2.50 -14.12
N PHE A 404 23.77 -2.25 -13.02
CA PHE A 404 24.22 -3.28 -12.08
C PHE A 404 23.05 -4.02 -11.44
N TRP A 405 22.09 -3.30 -10.86
CA TRP A 405 20.95 -3.93 -10.18
C TRP A 405 20.01 -4.64 -11.14
N CYS A 406 19.82 -4.16 -12.37
CA CYS A 406 18.94 -4.79 -13.35
C CYS A 406 19.54 -6.04 -14.01
N ARG A 407 20.80 -6.41 -13.71
CA ARG A 407 21.39 -7.64 -14.25
C ARG A 407 20.74 -8.88 -13.66
N LYS A 408 20.62 -9.93 -14.49
CA LYS A 408 19.98 -11.20 -14.11
C LYS A 408 20.75 -12.00 -13.05
N ASP A 409 22.06 -11.79 -12.96
CA ASP A 409 22.95 -12.37 -11.94
C ASP A 409 22.85 -11.63 -10.60
N VAL A 410 22.45 -10.35 -10.59
CA VAL A 410 22.24 -9.55 -9.38
C VAL A 410 20.80 -9.64 -8.87
N LEU A 411 19.83 -9.10 -9.62
CA LEU A 411 18.40 -9.20 -9.29
C LEU A 411 17.65 -10.14 -10.25
N PRO A 412 16.72 -10.93 -9.71
CA PRO A 412 15.90 -11.83 -10.50
C PRO A 412 14.96 -11.05 -11.44
N ASN A 413 15.16 -11.20 -12.76
CA ASN A 413 14.34 -10.52 -13.77
C ASN A 413 12.83 -10.78 -13.55
N LYS A 414 12.01 -9.74 -13.70
CA LYS A 414 10.54 -9.72 -13.46
C LYS A 414 10.09 -10.10 -12.05
N ARG A 415 11.00 -10.16 -11.08
CA ARG A 415 10.71 -10.49 -9.67
C ARG A 415 11.19 -9.44 -8.68
N PHE A 416 11.46 -8.25 -9.16
CA PHE A 416 11.56 -7.07 -8.32
C PHE A 416 10.66 -5.97 -8.86
N LEU A 417 10.21 -5.11 -7.95
CA LEU A 417 9.39 -3.95 -8.26
C LEU A 417 10.19 -2.69 -7.95
N VAL A 418 10.25 -1.76 -8.90
CA VAL A 418 10.82 -0.43 -8.72
C VAL A 418 9.70 0.51 -8.28
N ILE A 419 9.84 1.10 -7.11
CA ILE A 419 8.84 1.98 -6.51
C ILE A 419 9.41 3.38 -6.42
N PHE A 420 8.84 4.30 -7.20
CA PHE A 420 9.11 5.73 -7.10
C PHE A 420 8.22 6.32 -6.02
N LEU A 421 8.85 6.82 -4.96
CA LEU A 421 8.19 7.53 -3.88
C LEU A 421 8.39 9.03 -4.05
N LEU A 422 7.37 9.69 -4.62
CA LEU A 422 7.35 11.11 -4.97
C LEU A 422 6.56 11.93 -3.94
N TRP A 423 7.15 12.15 -2.76
CA TRP A 423 6.51 12.92 -1.67
C TRP A 423 6.84 14.41 -1.74
N SER A 424 7.78 14.79 -2.61
CA SER A 424 8.01 16.16 -3.01
C SER A 424 7.78 16.26 -4.51
N THR A 425 7.00 17.27 -4.90
CA THR A 425 6.63 17.55 -6.28
C THR A 425 7.87 17.70 -7.17
N VAL A 426 7.89 16.92 -8.25
CA VAL A 426 8.85 17.08 -9.34
C VAL A 426 8.22 17.96 -10.40
N SER A 427 8.88 19.05 -10.75
CA SER A 427 8.34 20.09 -11.65
C SER A 427 9.20 20.34 -12.89
N GLU A 428 10.29 19.60 -13.05
CA GLU A 428 11.29 19.86 -14.08
C GLU A 428 11.57 18.61 -14.92
N GLU A 429 11.64 18.77 -16.24
CA GLU A 429 11.90 17.67 -17.18
C GLU A 429 13.31 17.08 -17.04
N LEU A 430 14.27 17.92 -16.65
CA LEU A 430 15.66 17.52 -16.41
C LEU A 430 15.91 17.10 -14.95
N ASP A 431 14.86 16.89 -14.15
CA ASP A 431 15.01 16.48 -12.76
C ASP A 431 15.70 15.10 -12.67
N PRO A 432 16.60 14.89 -11.69
CA PRO A 432 17.26 13.61 -11.47
C PRO A 432 16.31 12.41 -11.38
N LEU A 433 15.12 12.58 -10.80
CA LEU A 433 14.12 11.52 -10.71
C LEU A 433 13.51 11.16 -12.06
N VAL A 434 13.23 12.15 -12.91
CA VAL A 434 12.70 11.94 -14.27
C VAL A 434 13.72 11.17 -15.11
N GLU A 435 15.00 11.56 -15.03
CA GLU A 435 16.08 10.88 -15.74
C GLU A 435 16.30 9.45 -15.22
N THR A 436 16.21 9.24 -13.90
CA THR A 436 16.28 7.89 -13.31
C THR A 436 15.10 7.02 -13.72
N PHE A 437 13.88 7.57 -13.79
CA PHE A 437 12.71 6.86 -14.32
C PHE A 437 12.94 6.41 -15.76
N TYR A 438 13.40 7.32 -16.61
CA TYR A 438 13.71 7.02 -18.01
C TYR A 438 14.75 5.90 -18.16
N LYS A 439 15.79 5.90 -17.33
CA LYS A 439 16.82 4.85 -17.30
C LYS A 439 16.26 3.50 -16.87
N PHE A 440 15.48 3.44 -15.79
CA PHE A 440 14.81 2.20 -15.38
C PHE A 440 13.86 1.69 -16.45
N GLN A 441 13.05 2.56 -17.07
CA GLN A 441 12.14 2.16 -18.15
C GLN A 441 12.89 1.50 -19.31
N LYS A 442 14.04 2.07 -19.71
CA LYS A 442 14.89 1.50 -20.76
C LYS A 442 15.48 0.15 -20.39
N GLU A 443 16.07 0.04 -19.20
CA GLU A 443 16.71 -1.21 -18.74
C GLU A 443 15.69 -2.34 -18.52
N LEU A 444 14.48 -1.99 -18.06
CA LEU A 444 13.40 -2.96 -17.85
C LEU A 444 12.62 -3.30 -19.13
N GLY A 445 12.80 -2.52 -20.21
CA GLY A 445 12.07 -2.68 -21.47
C GLY A 445 10.57 -2.34 -21.37
N GLY A 446 10.18 -1.49 -20.41
CA GLY A 446 8.80 -1.09 -20.18
C GLY A 446 8.52 -0.57 -18.76
N THR A 447 7.26 -0.29 -18.45
CA THR A 447 6.81 0.20 -17.12
C THR A 447 6.21 -0.90 -16.24
N ASP A 448 6.27 -2.16 -16.69
CA ASP A 448 5.54 -3.24 -16.01
C ASP A 448 6.00 -3.55 -14.59
N GLN A 449 7.26 -3.23 -14.30
CA GLN A 449 7.89 -3.38 -13.00
C GLN A 449 8.09 -2.03 -12.28
N ILE A 450 7.39 -0.98 -12.71
CA ILE A 450 7.48 0.35 -12.11
C ILE A 450 6.13 0.72 -11.48
N LEU A 451 6.18 1.16 -10.23
CA LEU A 451 5.08 1.71 -9.45
C LEU A 451 5.46 3.12 -9.01
N CYS A 452 4.61 4.11 -9.27
CA CYS A 452 4.80 5.46 -8.78
C CYS A 452 3.77 5.74 -7.67
N ILE A 453 4.22 6.23 -6.52
CA ILE A 453 3.34 6.70 -5.47
C ILE A 453 3.62 8.19 -5.27
N CYS A 454 2.59 9.01 -5.42
CA CYS A 454 2.62 10.46 -5.31
C CYS A 454 1.86 10.89 -4.06
N ASP A 455 2.30 11.94 -3.40
CA ASP A 455 1.63 12.50 -2.22
C ASP A 455 0.23 13.08 -2.52
N SER A 456 0.01 13.49 -3.77
CA SER A 456 -1.14 14.29 -4.16
C SER A 456 -1.46 14.16 -5.64
N GLU A 457 -2.71 14.49 -5.99
CA GLU A 457 -3.17 14.58 -7.37
C GLU A 457 -2.40 15.63 -8.20
N ASN A 458 -1.96 16.71 -7.56
CA ASN A 458 -1.12 17.72 -8.21
C ASN A 458 0.27 17.18 -8.54
N ALA A 459 0.91 16.47 -7.59
CA ALA A 459 2.19 15.81 -7.84
C ALA A 459 2.07 14.73 -8.90
N PHE A 460 0.98 13.96 -8.89
CA PHE A 460 0.69 12.99 -9.94
C PHE A 460 0.54 13.65 -11.31
N THR A 461 -0.23 14.74 -11.42
CA THR A 461 -0.43 15.44 -12.69
C THR A 461 0.90 15.96 -13.23
N SER A 462 1.67 16.66 -12.39
CA SER A 462 3.01 17.13 -12.74
C SER A 462 3.93 15.99 -13.17
N TRP A 463 3.98 14.91 -12.40
CA TRP A 463 4.79 13.74 -12.71
C TRP A 463 4.37 13.06 -14.02
N LYS A 464 3.07 12.87 -14.22
CA LYS A 464 2.51 12.30 -15.44
C LYS A 464 2.91 13.14 -16.66
N ASP A 465 2.71 14.44 -16.60
CA ASP A 465 2.99 15.36 -17.72
C ASP A 465 4.49 15.36 -18.07
N LEU A 466 5.36 15.34 -17.05
CA LEU A 466 6.82 15.25 -17.24
C LEU A 466 7.24 13.92 -17.88
N ILE A 467 6.70 12.80 -17.42
CA ILE A 467 7.01 11.49 -17.99
C ILE A 467 6.41 11.33 -19.40
N GLU A 468 5.22 11.87 -19.65
CA GLU A 468 4.60 11.88 -20.97
C GLU A 468 5.42 12.72 -21.96
N ALA A 469 5.87 13.91 -21.55
CA ALA A 469 6.73 14.76 -22.36
C ALA A 469 8.09 14.12 -22.66
N ARG A 470 8.74 13.53 -21.65
CA ARG A 470 10.10 12.97 -21.77
C ARG A 470 10.13 11.61 -22.44
N CYS A 471 9.15 10.75 -22.14
CA CYS A 471 9.16 9.33 -22.49
C CYS A 471 8.06 8.92 -23.48
N GLY A 472 7.07 9.78 -23.74
CA GLY A 472 5.97 9.51 -24.67
C GLY A 472 5.02 8.39 -24.20
N ILE A 473 4.90 8.18 -22.89
CA ILE A 473 4.11 7.08 -22.30
C ILE A 473 3.15 7.57 -21.23
N ASP A 474 1.98 6.93 -21.16
CA ASP A 474 1.02 7.15 -20.08
C ASP A 474 1.29 6.22 -18.90
N ILE A 475 1.59 6.82 -17.74
CA ILE A 475 1.83 6.13 -16.48
C ILE A 475 0.65 6.19 -15.51
N SER A 476 -0.51 6.72 -15.94
CA SER A 476 -1.69 6.89 -15.08
C SER A 476 -2.09 5.57 -14.40
N GLY A 477 -2.06 4.46 -15.14
CA GLY A 477 -2.35 3.12 -14.62
C GLY A 477 -1.25 2.51 -13.74
N ARG A 478 -0.15 3.24 -13.48
CA ARG A 478 0.99 2.84 -12.64
C ARG A 478 1.19 3.79 -11.45
N CYS A 479 0.27 4.72 -11.22
CA CYS A 479 0.38 5.74 -10.19
C CYS A 479 -0.67 5.59 -9.09
N ILE A 480 -0.25 5.79 -7.84
CA ILE A 480 -1.10 5.89 -6.65
C ILE A 480 -0.94 7.30 -6.09
N TYR A 481 -2.03 8.06 -5.98
CA TYR A 481 -2.01 9.50 -5.65
C TYR A 481 -3.24 10.03 -4.90
N LYS A 482 -4.29 9.21 -4.77
CA LYS A 482 -5.52 9.53 -4.02
C LYS A 482 -5.39 9.14 -2.54
N LEU A 483 -4.47 8.22 -2.20
CA LEU A 483 -4.23 7.72 -0.85
C LEU A 483 -3.31 8.64 -0.04
N SER A 484 -3.58 8.79 1.26
CA SER A 484 -2.68 9.43 2.22
C SER A 484 -1.49 8.53 2.54
N PHE A 485 -0.43 9.11 3.12
CA PHE A 485 0.71 8.33 3.60
C PHE A 485 0.32 7.24 4.61
N ALA A 486 -0.61 7.55 5.54
CA ALA A 486 -1.09 6.59 6.52
C ALA A 486 -1.83 5.41 5.85
N GLU A 487 -2.59 5.68 4.78
CA GLU A 487 -3.29 4.66 3.99
C GLU A 487 -2.33 3.81 3.16
N VAL A 488 -1.33 4.42 2.51
CA VAL A 488 -0.29 3.67 1.78
C VAL A 488 0.49 2.77 2.74
N SER A 489 0.96 3.33 3.86
CA SER A 489 1.75 2.62 4.86
C SER A 489 0.95 1.49 5.53
N GLY A 490 -0.28 1.76 5.96
CA GLY A 490 -1.15 0.77 6.58
C GLY A 490 -1.55 -0.36 5.62
N THR A 491 -1.82 -0.03 4.36
CA THR A 491 -2.11 -1.02 3.32
C THR A 491 -0.92 -1.95 3.12
N ILE A 492 0.28 -1.40 2.90
CA ILE A 492 1.52 -2.18 2.74
C ILE A 492 1.79 -3.08 3.95
N LEU A 493 1.71 -2.53 5.16
CA LEU A 493 1.94 -3.29 6.38
C LEU A 493 0.96 -4.45 6.55
N SER A 494 -0.31 -4.24 6.17
CA SER A 494 -1.33 -5.27 6.27
C SER A 494 -1.10 -6.45 5.31
N LEU A 495 -0.29 -6.28 4.25
CA LEU A 495 0.00 -7.36 3.32
C LEU A 495 1.08 -8.33 3.83
N SER A 496 1.84 -7.98 4.87
CA SER A 496 2.77 -8.92 5.52
C SER A 496 2.03 -9.76 6.55
N SER A 497 2.15 -11.07 6.47
CA SER A 497 1.55 -12.03 7.40
C SER A 497 1.96 -11.79 8.86
N LYS A 498 3.22 -11.40 9.11
CA LYS A 498 3.71 -11.08 10.47
C LYS A 498 2.98 -9.86 11.03
N ASN A 499 2.97 -8.78 10.27
CA ASN A 499 2.34 -7.52 10.67
C ASN A 499 0.81 -7.65 10.73
N HIS A 500 0.20 -8.41 9.80
CA HIS A 500 -1.23 -8.69 9.77
C HIS A 500 -1.72 -9.39 11.04
N ARG A 501 -0.87 -10.20 11.66
CA ARG A 501 -1.18 -10.91 12.91
C ARG A 501 -0.87 -10.08 14.15
N SER A 502 0.20 -9.28 14.14
CA SER A 502 0.66 -8.55 15.32
C SER A 502 0.00 -7.19 15.50
N ASN A 503 -0.48 -6.58 14.41
CA ASN A 503 -1.02 -5.22 14.40
C ASN A 503 -2.52 -5.24 14.10
N ARG A 504 -3.20 -4.14 14.39
CA ARG A 504 -4.64 -3.96 14.16
C ARG A 504 -4.87 -2.92 13.06
N PHE A 505 -5.73 -3.21 12.09
CA PHE A 505 -5.95 -2.35 10.93
C PHE A 505 -7.41 -1.92 10.80
N LEU A 506 -7.61 -0.63 10.57
CA LEU A 506 -8.90 -0.03 10.23
C LEU A 506 -9.06 0.05 8.71
N THR A 507 -10.30 -0.07 8.24
CA THR A 507 -10.63 0.18 6.84
C THR A 507 -10.56 1.67 6.51
N SER A 508 -10.15 1.96 5.28
CA SER A 508 -10.09 3.30 4.70
C SER A 508 -10.57 3.28 3.23
N ASP A 509 -10.58 4.44 2.57
CA ASP A 509 -11.22 4.60 1.26
C ASP A 509 -10.54 3.77 0.16
N GLY A 510 -11.31 3.36 -0.84
CA GLY A 510 -10.83 2.59 -1.98
C GLY A 510 -10.14 1.27 -1.67
N GLY A 511 -10.51 0.62 -0.56
CA GLY A 511 -9.97 -0.66 -0.12
C GLY A 511 -8.59 -0.55 0.54
N SER A 512 -8.17 0.65 0.92
CA SER A 512 -6.93 0.88 1.68
C SER A 512 -7.14 0.61 3.17
N ARG A 513 -6.03 0.48 3.91
CA ARG A 513 -6.03 0.19 5.35
C ARG A 513 -5.13 1.17 6.08
N VAL A 514 -5.48 1.47 7.33
CA VAL A 514 -4.69 2.32 8.23
C VAL A 514 -4.34 1.52 9.48
N LEU A 515 -3.07 1.61 9.92
CA LEU A 515 -2.61 1.00 11.16
C LEU A 515 -3.24 1.72 12.36
N LEU A 516 -3.93 0.99 13.23
CA LEU A 516 -4.41 1.52 14.50
C LEU A 516 -3.29 1.43 15.54
N MET A 517 -2.72 2.59 15.89
CA MET A 517 -1.64 2.67 16.87
C MET A 517 -2.17 2.35 18.29
N PRO A 518 -1.46 1.54 19.09
CA PRO A 518 -1.92 1.17 20.43
C PRO A 518 -2.27 2.36 21.31
N GLU A 519 -1.47 3.43 21.29
CA GLU A 519 -1.68 4.63 22.11
C GLU A 519 -3.03 5.31 21.80
N VAL A 520 -3.42 5.27 20.52
CA VAL A 520 -4.69 5.81 20.07
C VAL A 520 -5.84 4.89 20.48
N GLU A 521 -5.69 3.57 20.33
CA GLU A 521 -6.70 2.61 20.77
C GLU A 521 -6.96 2.71 22.29
N HIS A 522 -5.92 2.85 23.11
CA HIS A 522 -6.06 3.06 24.57
C HIS A 522 -6.80 4.37 24.90
N SER A 523 -6.64 5.42 24.08
CA SER A 523 -7.37 6.68 24.26
C SER A 523 -8.85 6.59 23.89
N LEU A 524 -9.24 5.57 23.11
CA LEU A 524 -10.62 5.30 22.68
C LEU A 524 -11.30 4.29 23.64
N ASN A 525 -11.12 4.51 24.94
CA ASN A 525 -11.46 3.53 25.97
C ASN A 525 -12.97 3.22 26.11
N THR A 526 -13.87 4.11 25.68
CA THR A 526 -15.33 3.88 25.70
C THR A 526 -15.82 2.99 24.56
N LEU A 527 -14.97 2.77 23.55
CA LEU A 527 -15.30 2.04 22.33
C LEU A 527 -14.59 0.69 22.29
N ASP A 528 -15.29 -0.37 21.91
CA ASP A 528 -14.71 -1.64 21.47
C ASP A 528 -14.61 -1.64 19.95
N ILE A 529 -13.41 -1.44 19.42
CA ILE A 529 -13.17 -1.20 17.99
C ILE A 529 -13.01 -2.52 17.26
N LEU A 530 -13.84 -2.74 16.23
CA LEU A 530 -13.76 -3.90 15.36
C LEU A 530 -12.84 -3.60 14.18
N CYS A 531 -11.62 -4.15 14.24
CA CYS A 531 -10.65 -4.05 13.15
C CYS A 531 -10.93 -5.07 12.03
N VAL A 532 -10.43 -4.79 10.82
CA VAL A 532 -10.63 -5.63 9.63
C VAL A 532 -10.08 -7.04 9.83
N ASN A 533 -8.91 -7.12 10.45
CA ASN A 533 -8.16 -8.36 10.73
C ASN A 533 -8.47 -8.95 12.11
N GLN A 534 -9.65 -8.63 12.68
CA GLN A 534 -10.06 -9.17 13.97
C GLN A 534 -10.05 -10.70 13.94
N CYS A 535 -9.48 -11.32 14.99
CA CYS A 535 -9.32 -12.77 15.14
C CYS A 535 -8.27 -13.45 14.24
N GLU A 536 -7.51 -12.71 13.42
CA GLU A 536 -6.48 -13.29 12.55
C GLU A 536 -5.08 -13.40 13.20
N GLY A 537 -4.84 -12.66 14.29
CA GLY A 537 -3.64 -12.74 15.12
C GLY A 537 -3.68 -13.97 16.02
N GLY A 538 -3.09 -15.07 15.55
CA GLY A 538 -3.16 -16.39 16.20
C GLY A 538 -2.77 -16.38 17.68
N ASN A 539 -3.77 -16.50 18.56
CA ASN A 539 -3.67 -17.33 19.74
C ASN A 539 -4.11 -18.74 19.33
N GLU A 540 -3.21 -19.50 18.69
CA GLU A 540 -3.43 -20.92 18.41
C GLU A 540 -3.51 -21.75 19.71
N ASP A 541 -3.07 -21.20 20.85
CA ASP A 541 -3.13 -21.86 22.16
C ASP A 541 -4.48 -21.71 22.89
N ASN A 542 -5.43 -20.94 22.35
CA ASN A 542 -6.81 -20.89 22.85
C ASN A 542 -7.78 -21.74 22.01
N ILE A 543 -7.28 -22.72 21.25
CA ILE A 543 -8.09 -23.81 20.65
C ILE A 543 -8.52 -24.83 21.73
N VAL A 544 -8.52 -24.45 23.01
CA VAL A 544 -9.56 -24.96 23.91
C VAL A 544 -10.84 -24.27 23.48
N ILE A 545 -11.45 -24.82 22.42
CA ILE A 545 -12.83 -24.52 22.03
C ILE A 545 -13.64 -24.75 23.27
N ASP A 546 -14.00 -23.64 23.90
CA ASP A 546 -14.82 -23.63 25.07
C ASP A 546 -16.18 -24.21 24.66
N LYS A 547 -16.40 -25.47 25.00
CA LYS A 547 -17.73 -26.10 24.93
C LYS A 547 -18.73 -25.31 25.78
N ASP A 548 -18.28 -24.41 26.65
CA ASP A 548 -19.11 -23.53 27.46
C ASP A 548 -19.46 -22.18 26.76
N LEU A 549 -18.80 -21.77 25.66
CA LEU A 549 -19.18 -20.57 24.90
C LEU A 549 -20.54 -20.72 24.16
N TYR A 550 -20.90 -21.96 23.80
CA TYR A 550 -22.25 -22.29 23.32
C TYR A 550 -23.26 -22.47 24.47
N ARG A 551 -22.82 -22.55 25.74
CA ARG A 551 -23.71 -22.62 26.92
C ARG A 551 -24.10 -21.25 27.47
N GLU A 552 -23.24 -20.24 27.33
CA GLU A 552 -23.49 -18.90 27.91
C GLU A 552 -24.34 -17.95 27.04
N GLY A 553 -24.61 -18.28 25.78
CA GLY A 553 -25.57 -17.54 24.94
C GLY A 553 -25.15 -16.12 24.50
N LYS A 554 -23.92 -15.68 24.77
CA LYS A 554 -23.39 -14.37 24.34
C LYS A 554 -22.50 -14.50 23.10
N ALA A 555 -22.79 -13.75 22.04
CA ALA A 555 -22.03 -13.79 20.80
C ALA A 555 -20.65 -13.12 20.94
N SER A 556 -19.62 -13.68 20.33
CA SER A 556 -18.26 -13.12 20.29
C SER A 556 -17.78 -12.98 18.84
N TRP A 557 -16.79 -12.10 18.62
CA TRP A 557 -16.17 -11.91 17.30
C TRP A 557 -15.56 -13.20 16.73
N GLN A 558 -15.03 -14.06 17.61
CA GLN A 558 -14.47 -15.36 17.24
C GLN A 558 -15.53 -16.28 16.63
N THR A 559 -16.76 -16.26 17.15
CA THR A 559 -17.87 -17.04 16.59
C THR A 559 -18.13 -16.67 15.14
N PHE A 560 -18.14 -15.38 14.80
CA PHE A 560 -18.31 -14.92 13.41
C PHE A 560 -17.10 -15.27 12.54
N TYR A 561 -15.88 -15.11 13.06
CA TYR A 561 -14.67 -15.49 12.34
C TYR A 561 -14.66 -16.97 11.93
N TYR A 562 -14.94 -17.88 12.86
CA TYR A 562 -15.03 -19.32 12.55
C TYR A 562 -16.23 -19.66 11.66
N SER A 563 -17.27 -18.83 11.71
CA SER A 563 -18.44 -18.97 10.87
C SER A 563 -18.19 -18.69 9.40
N GLU A 564 -17.17 -17.90 9.05
CA GLU A 564 -16.82 -17.60 7.66
C GLU A 564 -15.80 -18.59 7.08
N GLN A 565 -15.27 -19.51 7.91
CA GLN A 565 -14.27 -20.48 7.45
C GLN A 565 -14.86 -21.53 6.51
N PRO A 566 -14.13 -21.96 5.47
CA PRO A 566 -14.61 -22.96 4.52
C PRO A 566 -15.06 -24.26 5.22
N GLY A 567 -16.34 -24.62 5.07
CA GLY A 567 -16.93 -25.82 5.68
C GLY A 567 -17.65 -25.59 7.01
N SER A 568 -17.72 -24.34 7.50
CA SER A 568 -18.64 -23.96 8.57
C SER A 568 -20.10 -24.12 8.12
N SER A 569 -21.01 -24.36 9.07
CA SER A 569 -22.45 -24.50 8.78
C SER A 569 -23.26 -23.31 9.28
N PHE A 570 -22.63 -22.13 9.40
CA PHE A 570 -23.31 -20.97 9.94
C PHE A 570 -24.38 -20.43 9.00
N ILE A 571 -25.52 -20.07 9.56
CA ILE A 571 -26.66 -19.56 8.82
C ILE A 571 -26.48 -18.05 8.68
N LYS A 572 -26.11 -17.57 7.49
CA LYS A 572 -26.19 -16.13 7.18
C LYS A 572 -27.67 -15.74 7.26
N GLN A 573 -28.03 -14.94 8.26
CA GLN A 573 -29.42 -14.46 8.40
C GLN A 573 -29.76 -13.58 7.20
N LYS A 574 -30.85 -13.88 6.48
CA LYS A 574 -31.34 -13.09 5.32
C LYS A 574 -31.54 -11.60 5.67
N LYS A 575 -31.76 -11.29 6.95
CA LYS A 575 -31.93 -9.91 7.44
C LYS A 575 -30.67 -9.05 7.33
N ILE A 576 -29.48 -9.62 7.19
CA ILE A 576 -28.24 -8.87 6.99
C ILE A 576 -28.27 -8.15 5.64
N ASP A 577 -28.67 -8.85 4.58
CA ASP A 577 -28.76 -8.24 3.24
C ASP A 577 -29.81 -7.11 3.21
N LEU A 578 -30.89 -7.24 4.00
CA LEU A 578 -31.88 -6.17 4.20
C LEU A 578 -31.28 -4.97 4.93
N ILE A 579 -30.55 -5.21 6.02
CA ILE A 579 -29.88 -4.16 6.80
C ILE A 579 -28.84 -3.44 5.92
N GLU A 580 -28.01 -4.16 5.17
CA GLU A 580 -27.04 -3.57 4.23
C GLU A 580 -27.72 -2.63 3.23
N ASN A 581 -28.86 -3.02 2.66
CA ASN A 581 -29.58 -2.19 1.70
C ASN A 581 -30.17 -0.93 2.36
N LYS A 582 -30.69 -1.03 3.58
CA LYS A 582 -31.18 0.16 4.32
C LYS A 582 -30.03 1.10 4.72
N VAL A 583 -28.91 0.56 5.19
CA VAL A 583 -27.70 1.32 5.53
C VAL A 583 -27.17 2.10 4.31
N LYS A 584 -27.22 1.52 3.10
CA LYS A 584 -26.87 2.24 1.86
C LYS A 584 -27.77 3.44 1.59
N VAL A 585 -29.09 3.30 1.83
CA VAL A 585 -30.04 4.40 1.66
C VAL A 585 -29.79 5.51 2.68
N LEU A 586 -29.50 5.16 3.93
CA LEU A 586 -29.20 6.12 4.99
C LEU A 586 -27.95 6.96 4.69
N ARG A 587 -26.96 6.41 3.97
CA ARG A 587 -25.75 7.14 3.56
C ARG A 587 -26.04 8.30 2.60
N SER A 588 -27.20 8.32 1.94
CA SER A 588 -27.58 9.37 0.98
C SER A 588 -28.26 10.57 1.66
N GLN A 589 -28.33 10.60 2.99
CA GLN A 589 -28.94 11.70 3.73
C GLN A 589 -27.98 12.87 3.91
N THR A 590 -28.54 14.05 4.18
CA THR A 590 -27.78 15.30 4.39
C THR A 590 -27.29 15.47 5.83
N LYS A 591 -27.76 14.64 6.77
CA LYS A 591 -27.37 14.69 8.18
C LYS A 591 -26.02 14.03 8.40
N ALA A 592 -25.18 14.61 9.26
CA ALA A 592 -23.87 14.06 9.60
C ALA A 592 -23.97 12.73 10.39
N CYS A 593 -24.99 12.61 11.25
CA CYS A 593 -25.27 11.42 12.05
C CYS A 593 -26.69 10.91 11.76
N VAL A 594 -26.81 9.62 11.46
CA VAL A 594 -28.10 8.95 11.20
C VAL A 594 -28.31 7.80 12.19
N LEU A 595 -29.56 7.63 12.61
CA LEU A 595 -29.98 6.55 13.50
C LEU A 595 -30.57 5.41 12.68
N PHE A 596 -30.19 4.17 13.01
CA PHE A 596 -30.75 2.95 12.46
C PHE A 596 -31.15 2.02 13.62
N ASN A 597 -32.46 1.78 13.77
CA ASN A 597 -32.98 1.00 14.89
C ASN A 597 -33.15 -0.48 14.49
N LEU A 598 -32.48 -1.37 15.23
CA LEU A 598 -32.75 -2.80 15.23
C LEU A 598 -33.60 -3.13 16.45
N ILE A 599 -34.90 -3.21 16.25
CA ILE A 599 -35.87 -3.55 17.30
C ILE A 599 -36.05 -5.06 17.30
N HIS A 600 -35.96 -5.71 18.46
CA HIS A 600 -36.03 -7.16 18.51
C HIS A 600 -36.87 -7.70 19.67
N ALA A 601 -37.49 -8.86 19.46
CA ALA A 601 -38.20 -9.60 20.50
C ALA A 601 -37.19 -10.22 21.51
N PRO A 602 -37.61 -10.52 22.75
CA PRO A 602 -36.77 -11.26 23.68
C PRO A 602 -36.32 -12.61 23.13
N GLY A 603 -35.02 -12.92 23.19
CA GLY A 603 -34.49 -14.25 22.86
C GLY A 603 -34.32 -14.57 21.37
N CYS A 604 -34.61 -13.63 20.45
CA CYS A 604 -34.45 -13.85 19.00
C CYS A 604 -33.02 -13.58 18.46
N GLY A 605 -32.07 -13.20 19.32
CA GLY A 605 -30.68 -12.94 18.93
C GLY A 605 -30.43 -11.58 18.27
N GLY A 606 -31.15 -10.53 18.69
CA GLY A 606 -30.99 -9.16 18.19
C GLY A 606 -29.55 -8.63 18.27
N THR A 607 -28.94 -8.69 19.45
CA THR A 607 -27.52 -8.34 19.67
C THR A 607 -26.59 -9.14 18.74
N THR A 608 -26.84 -10.43 18.55
CA THR A 608 -26.05 -11.27 17.63
C THR A 608 -26.17 -10.79 16.19
N LEU A 609 -27.37 -10.40 15.73
CA LEU A 609 -27.58 -9.84 14.40
C LEU A 609 -26.92 -8.46 14.26
N ALA A 610 -26.95 -7.61 15.30
CA ALA A 610 -26.26 -6.32 15.29
C ALA A 610 -24.73 -6.51 15.18
N MET A 611 -24.15 -7.39 16.00
CA MET A 611 -22.73 -7.73 15.90
C MET A 611 -22.38 -8.34 14.53
N HIS A 612 -23.20 -9.24 13.99
CA HIS A 612 -22.98 -9.80 12.66
C HIS A 612 -23.03 -8.71 11.58
N THR A 613 -23.91 -7.72 11.71
CA THR A 613 -23.96 -6.57 10.80
C THR A 613 -22.64 -5.81 10.80
N LEU A 614 -22.08 -5.51 11.99
CA LEU A 614 -20.76 -4.88 12.11
C LEU A 614 -19.66 -5.76 11.49
N TRP A 615 -19.69 -7.07 11.77
CA TRP A 615 -18.75 -8.03 11.19
C TRP A 615 -18.77 -8.00 9.67
N THR A 616 -19.95 -8.11 9.05
CA THR A 616 -20.09 -8.11 7.58
C THR A 616 -19.70 -6.77 6.94
N LEU A 617 -19.89 -5.66 7.65
CA LEU A 617 -19.66 -4.31 7.13
C LEU A 617 -18.28 -3.71 7.48
N ARG A 618 -17.44 -4.41 8.25
CA ARG A 618 -16.12 -3.93 8.74
C ARG A 618 -15.13 -3.49 7.66
N ASP A 619 -15.26 -4.01 6.45
CA ASP A 619 -14.41 -3.62 5.31
C ASP A 619 -14.88 -2.31 4.65
N ARG A 620 -16.11 -1.85 4.93
CA ARG A 620 -16.73 -0.66 4.33
C ARG A 620 -16.97 0.47 5.33
N TYR A 621 -17.01 0.17 6.61
CA TYR A 621 -17.27 1.08 7.72
C TYR A 621 -16.26 0.85 8.83
N ARG A 622 -15.87 1.91 9.53
CA ARG A 622 -15.14 1.75 10.80
C ARG A 622 -16.16 1.36 11.86
N CYS A 623 -16.08 0.12 12.34
CA CYS A 623 -17.09 -0.43 13.25
C CYS A 623 -16.61 -0.39 14.70
N ALA A 624 -17.50 0.00 15.61
CA ALA A 624 -17.24 -0.03 17.05
C ALA A 624 -18.51 -0.37 17.84
N VAL A 625 -18.36 -0.92 19.04
CA VAL A 625 -19.43 -1.14 20.01
C VAL A 625 -19.21 -0.23 21.22
N LEU A 626 -20.25 0.42 21.71
CA LEU A 626 -20.18 1.16 22.97
C LEU A 626 -20.03 0.19 24.15
N LYS A 627 -18.99 0.33 24.96
CA LYS A 627 -18.70 -0.60 26.07
C LYS A 627 -19.59 -0.41 27.29
N ASP A 628 -19.94 0.84 27.58
CA ASP A 628 -20.66 1.23 28.79
C ASP A 628 -21.74 2.27 28.42
N ASN A 629 -23.00 1.93 28.72
CA ASN A 629 -24.17 2.75 28.43
C ASN A 629 -24.30 3.96 29.36
N ASP A 630 -23.54 3.98 30.46
CA ASP A 630 -23.47 5.09 31.40
C ASP A 630 -22.22 5.97 31.21
N ALA A 631 -21.41 5.69 30.19
CA ALA A 631 -20.30 6.55 29.80
C ALA A 631 -20.78 7.97 29.46
N ASP A 632 -19.94 8.97 29.76
CA ASP A 632 -20.22 10.36 29.42
C ASP A 632 -20.36 10.52 27.89
N LEU A 633 -21.56 10.90 27.44
CA LEU A 633 -21.88 11.06 26.02
C LEU A 633 -20.97 12.10 25.33
N SER A 634 -20.44 13.09 26.05
CA SER A 634 -19.47 14.03 25.49
C SER A 634 -18.16 13.33 25.17
N VAL A 635 -17.67 12.49 26.09
CA VAL A 635 -16.44 11.71 25.90
C VAL A 635 -16.61 10.68 24.79
N VAL A 636 -17.76 10.00 24.73
CA VAL A 636 -18.11 9.07 23.65
C VAL A 636 -18.10 9.80 22.30
N THR A 637 -18.68 10.99 22.23
CA THR A 637 -18.72 11.82 21.02
C THR A 637 -17.30 12.19 20.56
N ASP A 638 -16.45 12.67 21.47
CA ASP A 638 -15.07 13.03 21.16
C ASP A 638 -14.26 11.84 20.63
N GLN A 639 -14.40 10.68 21.27
CA GLN A 639 -13.74 9.44 20.85
C GLN A 639 -14.25 8.95 19.48
N LEU A 640 -15.56 9.05 19.24
CA LEU A 640 -16.17 8.64 17.98
C LEU A 640 -15.71 9.54 16.81
N VAL A 641 -15.68 10.85 17.03
CA VAL A 641 -15.17 11.81 16.05
C VAL A 641 -13.67 11.60 15.83
N LYS A 642 -12.91 11.28 16.87
CA LYS A 642 -11.49 10.92 16.75
C LYS A 642 -11.31 9.66 15.89
N LEU A 643 -12.12 8.61 16.09
CA LEU A 643 -12.12 7.40 15.26
C LEU A 643 -12.50 7.71 13.80
N LEU A 644 -13.48 8.60 13.58
CA LEU A 644 -13.90 9.04 12.24
C LEU A 644 -12.75 9.75 11.50
N THR A 645 -12.04 10.67 12.16
CA THR A 645 -10.98 11.46 11.53
C THR A 645 -9.60 10.79 11.55
N TYR A 646 -9.46 9.63 12.18
CA TYR A 646 -8.16 8.96 12.33
C TYR A 646 -7.54 8.63 10.96
N GLY A 647 -6.26 8.98 10.75
CA GLY A 647 -5.56 8.78 9.48
C GLY A 647 -6.00 9.71 8.33
N HIS A 648 -6.92 10.66 8.60
CA HIS A 648 -7.42 11.65 7.65
C HIS A 648 -7.19 13.07 8.18
N GLU A 649 -5.94 13.40 8.51
CA GLU A 649 -5.58 14.72 9.05
C GLU A 649 -5.70 15.84 7.99
N GLU A 650 -5.58 15.49 6.70
CA GLU A 650 -5.51 16.45 5.59
C GLU A 650 -6.75 16.47 4.66
N LYS A 651 -7.69 15.52 4.80
CA LYS A 651 -8.88 15.39 3.93
C LYS A 651 -10.14 15.13 4.76
N LEU A 652 -11.30 15.44 4.20
CA LEU A 652 -12.58 15.03 4.80
C LEU A 652 -12.60 13.49 4.93
N PRO A 653 -13.07 12.93 6.06
CA PRO A 653 -13.14 11.49 6.23
C PRO A 653 -14.07 10.89 5.17
N HIS A 654 -13.56 9.92 4.41
CA HIS A 654 -14.30 9.27 3.33
C HIS A 654 -15.01 7.98 3.80
N VAL A 655 -14.57 7.43 4.94
CA VAL A 655 -15.13 6.21 5.51
C VAL A 655 -15.97 6.52 6.75
N PRO A 656 -17.30 6.25 6.70
CA PRO A 656 -18.17 6.47 7.84
C PRO A 656 -17.90 5.49 8.98
N VAL A 657 -18.23 5.92 10.20
CA VAL A 657 -18.21 5.10 11.41
C VAL A 657 -19.59 4.51 11.67
N MET A 658 -19.64 3.22 11.98
CA MET A 658 -20.84 2.52 12.43
C MET A 658 -20.68 2.14 13.90
N LEU A 659 -21.42 2.83 14.77
CA LEU A 659 -21.41 2.59 16.21
C LEU A 659 -22.62 1.74 16.59
N MET A 660 -22.38 0.56 17.14
CA MET A 660 -23.41 -0.26 17.76
C MET A 660 -23.63 0.18 19.21
N ILE A 661 -24.89 0.38 19.54
CA ILE A 661 -25.38 0.66 20.90
C ILE A 661 -26.32 -0.49 21.24
N ASP A 662 -26.02 -1.24 22.31
CA ASP A 662 -26.79 -2.41 22.73
C ASP A 662 -27.51 -2.09 24.04
N ASP A 663 -28.81 -2.39 24.11
CA ASP A 663 -29.64 -2.28 25.33
C ASP A 663 -29.73 -0.84 25.90
N PHE A 664 -29.88 0.16 25.02
CA PHE A 664 -30.22 1.52 25.42
C PHE A 664 -31.73 1.67 25.59
N ASP A 665 -32.23 1.44 26.80
CA ASP A 665 -33.66 1.60 27.12
C ASP A 665 -34.13 3.07 27.04
N ASP A 666 -33.21 4.02 27.15
CA ASP A 666 -33.51 5.46 27.11
C ASP A 666 -33.23 6.09 25.73
N MET A 667 -34.28 6.14 24.90
CA MET A 667 -34.25 6.84 23.61
C MET A 667 -33.88 8.33 23.71
N LYS A 668 -34.05 8.99 24.87
CA LYS A 668 -33.62 10.38 25.06
C LYS A 668 -32.10 10.50 25.08
N LYS A 669 -31.40 9.53 25.69
CA LYS A 669 -29.94 9.51 25.67
C LYS A 669 -29.42 9.26 24.24
N VAL A 670 -30.06 8.37 23.46
CA VAL A 670 -29.71 8.14 22.03
C VAL A 670 -29.88 9.42 21.20
N ALA A 671 -31.01 10.12 21.36
CA ALA A 671 -31.25 11.39 20.69
C ALA A 671 -30.23 12.47 21.10
N LYS A 672 -29.87 12.54 22.40
CA LYS A 672 -28.84 13.45 22.91
C LYS A 672 -27.46 13.13 22.31
N LEU A 673 -27.08 11.87 22.23
CA LEU A 673 -25.82 11.44 21.62
C LEU A 673 -25.79 11.81 20.12
N GLN A 674 -26.87 11.55 19.38
CA GLN A 674 -26.99 11.97 17.98
C GLN A 674 -26.78 13.48 17.81
N GLN A 675 -27.42 14.29 18.66
CA GLN A 675 -27.28 15.74 18.62
C GLN A 675 -25.84 16.19 18.91
N LEU A 676 -25.18 15.64 19.94
CA LEU A 676 -23.79 15.97 20.27
C LEU A 676 -22.84 15.64 19.10
N ILE A 677 -23.05 14.50 18.45
CA ILE A 677 -22.27 14.10 17.27
C ILE A 677 -22.48 15.07 16.12
N GLU A 678 -23.73 15.48 15.84
CA GLU A 678 -24.03 16.47 14.80
C GLU A 678 -23.35 17.81 15.10
N GLU A 679 -23.42 18.29 16.34
CA GLU A 679 -22.77 19.54 16.78
C GLU A 679 -21.25 19.49 16.60
N GLU A 680 -20.58 18.39 17.01
CA GLU A 680 -19.14 18.20 16.82
C GLU A 680 -18.75 18.06 15.33
N CYS A 681 -19.55 17.35 14.54
CA CYS A 681 -19.33 17.25 13.10
C CYS A 681 -19.43 18.62 12.40
N ILE A 682 -20.39 19.46 12.81
CA ILE A 682 -20.54 20.84 12.30
C ILE A 682 -19.33 21.70 12.68
N LYS A 683 -18.82 21.58 13.91
CA LYS A 683 -17.59 22.29 14.35
C LYS A 683 -16.40 21.92 13.46
N LYS A 684 -16.30 20.66 13.03
CA LYS A 684 -15.24 20.15 12.14
C LYS A 684 -15.55 20.30 10.64
N ASN A 685 -16.62 20.99 10.26
CA ASN A 685 -17.07 21.19 8.86
C ASN A 685 -17.33 19.90 8.07
N ILE A 686 -17.86 18.86 8.73
CA ILE A 686 -18.24 17.59 8.12
C ILE A 686 -19.68 17.68 7.59
N LYS A 687 -19.86 17.65 6.25
CA LYS A 687 -21.13 18.01 5.58
C LYS A 687 -22.01 16.82 5.11
N SER A 688 -21.54 15.58 5.18
CA SER A 688 -22.26 14.37 4.73
C SER A 688 -22.50 13.36 5.84
N THR A 689 -23.36 12.35 5.65
CA THR A 689 -23.52 11.25 6.61
C THR A 689 -22.23 10.49 6.81
N GLN A 690 -21.62 10.66 7.99
CA GLN A 690 -20.35 10.06 8.38
C GLN A 690 -20.47 9.17 9.62
N VAL A 691 -21.58 9.23 10.35
CA VAL A 691 -21.83 8.38 11.51
C VAL A 691 -23.18 7.70 11.39
N ILE A 692 -23.21 6.38 11.60
CA ILE A 692 -24.42 5.56 11.66
C ILE A 692 -24.50 4.94 13.06
N LEU A 693 -25.53 5.32 13.82
CA LEU A 693 -25.85 4.71 15.10
C LEU A 693 -26.74 3.49 14.87
N LEU A 694 -26.20 2.29 15.01
CA LEU A 694 -26.97 1.05 15.06
C LEU A 694 -27.47 0.84 16.49
N ASN A 695 -28.69 1.28 16.75
CA ASN A 695 -29.34 1.12 18.05
C ASN A 695 -30.06 -0.22 18.11
N CYS A 696 -29.52 -1.18 18.85
CA CYS A 696 -30.11 -2.48 19.10
C CYS A 696 -30.95 -2.40 20.38
N MET A 697 -32.28 -2.46 20.23
CA MET A 697 -33.23 -2.26 21.33
C MET A 697 -34.24 -3.39 21.44
N ARG A 698 -34.59 -3.74 22.67
CA ARG A 698 -35.59 -4.76 22.96
C ARG A 698 -36.99 -4.17 22.87
N SER A 699 -37.92 -4.88 22.22
CA SER A 699 -39.33 -4.46 22.17
C SER A 699 -40.03 -4.76 23.49
N GLU A 700 -40.62 -3.75 24.12
CA GLU A 700 -41.51 -3.89 25.29
C GLU A 700 -42.96 -4.19 24.90
N SER A 701 -43.34 -3.96 23.63
CA SER A 701 -44.71 -4.11 23.13
C SER A 701 -44.86 -5.35 22.23
N PRO A 702 -45.99 -6.10 22.33
CA PRO A 702 -46.33 -7.18 21.41
C PRO A 702 -46.85 -6.70 20.03
N LEU A 703 -47.03 -5.39 19.83
CA LEU A 703 -47.43 -4.82 18.54
C LEU A 703 -46.21 -4.69 17.61
N LEU A 704 -46.36 -5.10 16.35
CA LEU A 704 -45.32 -4.94 15.33
C LEU A 704 -45.06 -3.44 15.11
N PRO A 705 -43.82 -2.92 15.33
CA PRO A 705 -43.49 -1.56 14.98
C PRO A 705 -43.59 -1.38 13.45
N GLU A 706 -44.00 -0.19 13.02
CA GLU A 706 -44.09 0.14 11.61
C GLU A 706 -42.70 0.03 10.96
N VAL A 707 -42.56 -0.78 9.92
CA VAL A 707 -41.26 -0.97 9.25
C VAL A 707 -40.95 0.28 8.42
N THR A 708 -40.24 1.23 9.01
CA THR A 708 -39.77 2.45 8.35
C THR A 708 -38.46 2.23 7.59
N LYS A 709 -37.97 3.25 6.90
CA LYS A 709 -36.71 3.18 6.13
C LYS A 709 -35.47 2.97 7.03
N ASP A 710 -35.56 3.38 8.28
CA ASP A 710 -34.52 3.43 9.31
C ASP A 710 -34.71 2.39 10.45
N THR A 711 -35.76 1.56 10.39
CA THR A 711 -36.06 0.56 11.42
C THR A 711 -36.16 -0.85 10.85
N VAL A 712 -35.60 -1.85 11.53
CA VAL A 712 -35.79 -3.28 11.23
C VAL A 712 -36.28 -3.99 12.48
N PHE A 713 -37.32 -4.82 12.32
CA PHE A 713 -37.87 -5.64 13.39
C PHE A 713 -37.41 -7.11 13.29
N LEU A 714 -36.95 -7.66 14.40
CA LEU A 714 -36.60 -9.07 14.58
C LEU A 714 -37.59 -9.75 15.53
N GLY A 715 -38.54 -10.48 14.98
CA GLY A 715 -39.45 -11.34 15.73
C GLY A 715 -38.87 -12.73 16.02
N ASN A 716 -39.65 -13.55 16.72
CA ASN A 716 -39.29 -14.93 17.09
C ASN A 716 -39.55 -15.96 15.97
N ASP A 717 -40.20 -15.56 14.89
CA ASP A 717 -40.57 -16.47 13.80
C ASP A 717 -39.38 -16.73 12.87
N LEU A 718 -39.01 -18.00 12.71
CA LEU A 718 -38.04 -18.46 11.71
C LEU A 718 -38.72 -18.60 10.36
N SER A 719 -38.13 -18.04 9.29
CA SER A 719 -38.64 -18.24 7.92
C SER A 719 -38.57 -19.70 7.47
N ASP A 720 -39.41 -20.10 6.52
CA ASP A 720 -39.44 -21.47 5.98
C ASP A 720 -38.08 -21.94 5.44
N GLU A 721 -37.24 -21.02 4.94
CA GLU A 721 -35.88 -21.35 4.48
C GLU A 721 -34.87 -21.44 5.63
N GLU A 722 -34.99 -20.61 6.67
CA GLU A 722 -34.18 -20.74 7.89
C GLU A 722 -34.53 -22.07 8.59
N GLN A 723 -35.82 -22.41 8.71
CA GLN A 723 -36.28 -23.71 9.23
C GLN A 723 -35.73 -24.88 8.41
N LYS A 724 -35.75 -24.82 7.07
CA LYS A 724 -35.12 -25.84 6.21
C LYS A 724 -33.62 -25.99 6.46
N GLN A 725 -32.92 -24.89 6.72
CA GLN A 725 -31.49 -24.90 7.07
C GLN A 725 -31.21 -25.45 8.48
N PHE A 726 -32.16 -25.31 9.42
CA PHE A 726 -32.10 -25.92 10.75
C PHE A 726 -32.45 -27.42 10.72
N THR A 727 -33.46 -27.84 9.95
CA THR A 727 -33.90 -29.26 9.89
C THR A 727 -32.97 -30.17 9.08
N GLY A 728 -32.11 -29.60 8.22
CA GLY A 728 -31.21 -30.35 7.35
C GLY A 728 -29.84 -30.73 7.94
N LYS A 729 -29.52 -30.33 9.19
CA LYS A 729 -28.16 -30.45 9.73
C LYS A 729 -28.08 -31.44 10.90
N LYS A 730 -27.55 -32.65 10.62
CA LYS A 730 -26.90 -33.46 11.67
C LYS A 730 -25.70 -32.68 12.22
N PRO A 731 -25.34 -32.82 13.51
CA PRO A 731 -24.07 -32.31 14.01
C PRO A 731 -22.94 -32.88 13.14
N ILE A 732 -22.10 -31.99 12.62
CA ILE A 732 -21.02 -32.31 11.69
C ILE A 732 -20.05 -33.27 12.38
N LYS A 733 -20.19 -34.56 12.05
CA LYS A 733 -19.17 -35.61 12.16
C LYS A 733 -18.20 -35.56 10.94
N THR A 734 -18.14 -34.40 10.27
CA THR A 734 -17.73 -34.28 8.86
C THR A 734 -16.59 -33.28 8.63
N PHE A 735 -15.69 -33.05 9.59
CA PHE A 735 -14.37 -32.44 9.28
C PHE A 735 -13.37 -33.49 8.76
N TYR A 736 -13.33 -34.66 9.42
CA TYR A 736 -12.46 -35.78 9.03
C TYR A 736 -12.97 -36.57 7.81
N GLU A 737 -14.29 -36.58 7.54
CA GLU A 737 -14.86 -37.21 6.34
C GLU A 737 -14.76 -36.32 5.08
N LEU A 738 -14.80 -34.98 5.20
CA LEU A 738 -14.55 -34.05 4.07
C LEU A 738 -13.08 -34.01 3.64
N MET A 739 -12.16 -34.14 4.60
CA MET A 739 -10.72 -34.31 4.34
C MET A 739 -10.43 -35.64 3.61
N ALA A 740 -11.20 -36.69 3.93
CA ALA A 740 -11.07 -38.01 3.32
C ALA A 740 -11.70 -38.12 1.90
N MET A 741 -12.66 -37.25 1.53
CA MET A 741 -13.46 -37.39 0.31
C MET A 741 -13.02 -36.56 -0.92
N LYS A 742 -11.96 -35.75 -0.86
CA LYS A 742 -11.46 -34.98 -2.03
C LYS A 742 -10.68 -35.79 -3.09
N THR A 743 -10.81 -37.12 -3.19
CA THR A 743 -9.99 -37.96 -4.08
C THR A 743 -10.34 -37.87 -5.58
N ASN A 744 -11.61 -37.69 -5.94
CA ASN A 744 -12.03 -37.64 -7.36
C ASN A 744 -11.69 -36.33 -8.07
N LEU A 745 -11.71 -35.18 -7.36
CA LEU A 745 -11.22 -33.89 -7.88
C LEU A 745 -9.69 -33.88 -8.06
N LYS A 746 -8.95 -34.66 -7.25
CA LYS A 746 -7.49 -34.72 -7.25
C LYS A 746 -6.91 -35.50 -8.44
N SER A 747 -7.58 -36.56 -8.89
CA SER A 747 -7.17 -37.30 -10.10
C SER A 747 -7.27 -36.45 -11.37
N HIS A 748 -8.33 -35.66 -11.53
CA HIS A 748 -8.51 -34.79 -12.69
C HIS A 748 -7.50 -33.63 -12.70
N PHE A 749 -7.19 -33.07 -11.52
CA PHE A 749 -6.15 -32.04 -11.37
C PHE A 749 -4.76 -32.53 -11.80
N ILE A 750 -4.35 -33.72 -11.34
CA ILE A 750 -3.04 -34.30 -11.68
C ILE A 750 -2.98 -34.63 -13.18
N HIS A 751 -4.05 -35.20 -13.74
CA HIS A 751 -4.16 -35.46 -15.17
C HIS A 751 -4.00 -34.18 -16.01
N ASN A 752 -4.72 -33.10 -15.66
CA ASN A 752 -4.61 -31.83 -16.36
C ASN A 752 -3.21 -31.20 -16.22
N THR A 753 -2.59 -31.32 -15.04
CA THR A 753 -1.24 -30.79 -14.78
C THR A 753 -0.17 -31.56 -15.56
N LEU A 754 -0.26 -32.89 -15.64
CA LEU A 754 0.67 -33.75 -16.36
C LEU A 754 0.35 -33.88 -17.86
N LYS A 755 -0.75 -33.32 -18.37
CA LYS A 755 -1.12 -33.39 -19.79
C LYS A 755 -0.03 -32.86 -20.72
N THR A 756 0.73 -31.85 -20.27
CA THR A 756 1.84 -31.26 -21.04
C THR A 756 3.21 -31.79 -20.64
N PHE A 757 3.27 -32.89 -19.90
CA PHE A 757 4.54 -33.52 -19.54
C PHE A 757 5.27 -33.99 -20.79
N SER A 758 6.54 -33.60 -20.90
CA SER A 758 7.45 -34.06 -21.95
C SER A 758 8.73 -34.57 -21.31
N ILE A 759 9.13 -35.80 -21.65
CA ILE A 759 10.36 -36.40 -21.14
C ILE A 759 11.60 -35.66 -21.62
N ASP A 760 11.53 -34.86 -22.68
CA ASP A 760 12.68 -34.11 -23.20
C ASP A 760 13.07 -32.93 -22.28
N GLU A 761 12.16 -32.51 -21.40
CA GLU A 761 12.35 -31.38 -20.51
C GLU A 761 12.99 -31.80 -19.18
N LYS A 762 14.09 -31.12 -18.79
CA LYS A 762 14.81 -31.42 -17.53
C LYS A 762 13.90 -31.35 -16.30
N HIS A 763 13.02 -30.36 -16.22
CA HIS A 763 12.16 -30.20 -15.05
C HIS A 763 11.07 -31.28 -14.94
N ALA A 764 10.60 -31.82 -16.06
CA ALA A 764 9.70 -32.97 -16.10
C ALA A 764 10.42 -34.26 -15.63
N LYS A 765 11.65 -34.48 -16.09
CA LYS A 765 12.54 -35.56 -15.59
C LYS A 765 12.73 -35.48 -14.07
N LEU A 766 12.97 -34.29 -13.54
CA LEU A 766 13.14 -34.06 -12.10
C LEU A 766 11.85 -34.38 -11.32
N LEU A 767 10.67 -34.05 -11.85
CA LEU A 767 9.39 -34.42 -11.24
C LEU A 767 9.19 -35.93 -11.18
N ALA A 768 9.53 -36.65 -12.25
CA ALA A 768 9.44 -38.10 -12.29
C ALA A 768 10.33 -38.76 -11.22
N ILE A 769 11.55 -38.23 -11.04
CA ILE A 769 12.48 -38.68 -9.97
C ILE A 769 11.90 -38.43 -8.59
N LEU A 770 11.42 -37.21 -8.30
CA LEU A 770 10.76 -36.91 -7.02
C LEU A 770 9.56 -37.82 -6.76
N THR A 771 8.83 -38.16 -7.82
CA THR A 771 7.66 -39.05 -7.76
C THR A 771 8.04 -40.45 -7.32
N ILE A 772 9.02 -41.09 -7.97
CA ILE A 772 9.40 -42.46 -7.59
C ILE A 772 10.03 -42.50 -6.19
N LEU A 773 10.82 -41.48 -5.83
CA LEU A 773 11.37 -41.34 -4.48
C LEU A 773 10.25 -41.27 -3.44
N ASN A 774 9.26 -40.37 -3.62
CA ASN A 774 8.18 -40.18 -2.64
C ASN A 774 7.18 -41.35 -2.56
N VAL A 775 7.01 -42.15 -3.64
CA VAL A 775 6.16 -43.36 -3.61
C VAL A 775 6.79 -44.47 -2.77
N TYR A 776 8.10 -44.65 -2.85
CA TYR A 776 8.81 -45.73 -2.16
C TYR A 776 9.50 -45.24 -0.86
N CYS A 777 9.59 -43.95 -0.62
CA CYS A 777 10.13 -43.36 0.61
C CYS A 777 9.39 -42.05 0.92
N GLU A 778 8.42 -42.08 1.84
CA GLU A 778 7.54 -40.93 2.12
C GLU A 778 8.30 -39.68 2.60
N ASP A 779 9.42 -39.87 3.29
CA ASP A 779 10.27 -38.79 3.81
C ASP A 779 11.36 -38.33 2.84
N SER A 780 11.39 -38.87 1.62
CA SER A 780 12.42 -38.52 0.63
C SER A 780 12.25 -37.10 0.10
N SER A 781 13.38 -36.43 -0.09
CA SER A 781 13.44 -35.07 -0.65
C SER A 781 14.76 -34.84 -1.38
N LEU A 782 14.77 -33.91 -2.33
CA LEU A 782 15.98 -33.51 -3.04
C LEU A 782 16.43 -32.13 -2.55
N SER A 783 17.71 -31.94 -2.26
CA SER A 783 18.20 -30.61 -1.90
C SER A 783 17.97 -29.61 -3.04
N VAL A 784 17.74 -28.35 -2.66
CA VAL A 784 17.52 -27.27 -3.62
C VAL A 784 18.74 -27.07 -4.53
N SER A 785 19.95 -27.18 -3.97
CA SER A 785 21.21 -27.07 -4.71
C SER A 785 21.40 -28.17 -5.75
N LEU A 786 21.02 -29.42 -5.42
CA LEU A 786 20.99 -30.54 -6.36
C LEU A 786 20.06 -30.25 -7.55
N CYS A 787 18.85 -29.76 -7.24
CA CYS A 787 17.87 -29.42 -8.26
C CYS A 787 18.37 -28.27 -9.16
N GLN A 788 18.99 -27.24 -8.59
CA GLN A 788 19.57 -26.11 -9.33
C GLN A 788 20.65 -26.56 -10.31
N LYS A 789 21.60 -27.38 -9.84
CA LYS A 789 22.69 -27.88 -10.70
C LYS A 789 22.15 -28.68 -11.87
N TYR A 790 21.21 -29.59 -11.61
CA TYR A 790 20.58 -30.38 -12.67
C TYR A 790 19.87 -29.51 -13.71
N LEU A 791 19.13 -28.49 -13.25
CA LEU A 791 18.39 -27.55 -14.08
C LEU A 791 19.27 -26.48 -14.76
N GLY A 792 20.54 -26.36 -14.38
CA GLY A 792 21.45 -25.34 -14.90
C GLY A 792 21.11 -23.92 -14.43
N LEU A 793 20.53 -23.78 -13.23
CA LEU A 793 20.12 -22.49 -12.66
C LEU A 793 21.29 -21.85 -11.92
N SER A 794 21.67 -20.63 -12.30
CA SER A 794 22.54 -19.77 -11.51
C SER A 794 21.75 -19.15 -10.35
N LYS A 795 22.30 -19.19 -9.14
CA LYS A 795 21.70 -18.51 -7.99
C LYS A 795 21.91 -17.00 -8.13
N PRO A 796 20.86 -16.16 -8.16
CA PRO A 796 21.04 -14.72 -8.15
C PRO A 796 21.67 -14.29 -6.82
N ILE A 797 22.49 -13.24 -6.85
CA ILE A 797 23.14 -12.68 -5.66
C ILE A 797 22.09 -12.24 -4.63
N CYS A 798 21.00 -11.62 -5.10
CA CYS A 798 19.90 -11.14 -4.28
C CYS A 798 18.58 -11.83 -4.69
N GLY A 799 18.18 -12.91 -4.01
CA GLY A 799 16.90 -13.59 -4.27
C GLY A 799 16.80 -15.01 -3.69
N THR A 800 15.63 -15.63 -3.80
CA THR A 800 15.36 -17.00 -3.35
C THR A 800 15.57 -18.03 -4.47
N ASP A 801 15.84 -19.27 -4.06
CA ASP A 801 16.21 -20.36 -4.98
C ASP A 801 15.03 -20.83 -5.86
N ARG A 802 15.13 -20.58 -7.17
CA ARG A 802 14.08 -20.76 -8.20
C ARG A 802 13.77 -22.19 -8.63
N VAL A 803 14.04 -23.18 -7.79
CA VAL A 803 13.76 -24.59 -8.16
C VAL A 803 12.28 -24.78 -8.49
N GLN A 804 11.36 -24.26 -7.67
CA GLN A 804 9.91 -24.41 -7.89
C GLN A 804 9.42 -23.77 -9.19
N GLU A 805 10.01 -22.67 -9.63
CA GLU A 805 9.64 -22.04 -10.91
C GLU A 805 10.13 -22.85 -12.10
N ALA A 806 11.30 -23.47 -11.99
CA ALA A 806 11.81 -24.34 -13.03
C ALA A 806 10.93 -25.58 -13.21
N PHE A 807 10.18 -26.01 -12.18
CA PHE A 807 9.13 -27.02 -12.32
C PHE A 807 7.92 -26.54 -13.15
N GLY A 808 7.81 -25.25 -13.44
CA GLY A 808 6.77 -24.67 -14.30
C GLY A 808 5.37 -25.06 -13.84
N LYS A 809 4.61 -25.73 -14.71
CA LYS A 809 3.25 -26.21 -14.43
C LYS A 809 3.20 -27.25 -13.28
N PHE A 810 4.32 -27.91 -12.99
CA PHE A 810 4.42 -28.90 -11.91
C PHE A 810 4.71 -28.29 -10.54
N SER A 811 4.91 -26.98 -10.44
CA SER A 811 5.13 -26.24 -9.18
C SER A 811 4.05 -26.51 -8.12
N ASN A 812 2.81 -26.78 -8.56
CA ASN A 812 1.67 -27.11 -7.71
C ASN A 812 1.67 -28.54 -7.15
N LEU A 813 2.64 -29.38 -7.55
CA LEU A 813 2.79 -30.76 -7.07
C LEU A 813 3.91 -30.90 -6.02
N ILE A 814 4.70 -29.85 -5.82
CA ILE A 814 5.88 -29.86 -4.96
C ILE A 814 5.75 -28.88 -3.79
N SER A 815 6.54 -29.13 -2.75
CA SER A 815 6.64 -28.32 -1.53
C SER A 815 8.09 -28.23 -1.09
N TYR A 816 8.43 -27.15 -0.38
CA TYR A 816 9.73 -26.99 0.26
C TYR A 816 9.68 -27.48 1.71
N THR A 817 10.76 -28.11 2.13
CA THR A 817 10.98 -28.50 3.52
C THR A 817 12.41 -28.15 3.92
N THR A 818 12.62 -27.92 5.20
CA THR A 818 13.96 -27.77 5.77
C THR A 818 14.38 -29.10 6.37
N VAL A 819 15.52 -29.64 5.93
CA VAL A 819 16.07 -30.89 6.44
C VAL A 819 17.13 -30.55 7.49
N LYS A 820 16.87 -30.98 8.73
CA LYS A 820 17.80 -30.79 9.85
C LYS A 820 18.80 -31.96 9.85
N GLY A 821 20.07 -31.66 9.55
CA GLY A 821 21.21 -32.60 9.57
C GLY A 821 22.45 -31.92 10.17
N GLU A 822 23.67 -32.41 9.86
CA GLU A 822 24.93 -31.76 10.27
C GLU A 822 25.05 -30.31 9.76
N LEU A 823 24.45 -30.02 8.60
CA LEU A 823 24.19 -28.68 8.07
C LEU A 823 22.70 -28.59 7.73
N GLU A 824 22.02 -27.51 8.15
CA GLU A 824 20.61 -27.28 7.82
C GLU A 824 20.48 -26.81 6.36
N TYR A 825 19.68 -27.50 5.54
CA TYR A 825 19.48 -27.14 4.13
C TYR A 825 18.02 -27.23 3.70
N LYS A 826 17.66 -26.47 2.65
CA LYS A 826 16.34 -26.52 2.01
C LYS A 826 16.28 -27.66 1.00
N ALA A 827 15.16 -28.38 0.99
CA ALA A 827 14.88 -29.47 0.08
C ALA A 827 13.48 -29.35 -0.54
N VAL A 828 13.28 -30.01 -1.68
CA VAL A 828 12.04 -30.11 -2.43
C VAL A 828 11.50 -31.53 -2.32
N LYS A 829 10.20 -31.65 -2.05
CA LYS A 829 9.48 -32.93 -2.02
C LYS A 829 8.09 -32.81 -2.64
N ILE A 830 7.44 -33.92 -2.95
CA ILE A 830 6.03 -33.89 -3.37
C ILE A 830 5.16 -33.53 -2.16
N ILE A 831 4.12 -32.73 -2.40
CA ILE A 831 3.22 -32.21 -1.34
C ILE A 831 2.67 -33.34 -0.46
N HIS A 832 2.39 -34.50 -1.06
CA HIS A 832 1.81 -35.65 -0.36
C HIS A 832 2.13 -36.99 -1.07
N PRO A 833 2.40 -38.09 -0.35
CA PRO A 833 2.68 -39.41 -0.95
C PRO A 833 1.62 -39.90 -1.95
N LYS A 834 0.32 -39.77 -1.62
CA LYS A 834 -0.79 -40.05 -2.56
C LYS A 834 -0.74 -39.26 -3.87
N PHE A 835 -0.19 -38.04 -3.89
CA PHE A 835 0.00 -37.30 -5.15
C PHE A 835 1.11 -37.94 -5.98
N ALA A 836 2.18 -38.42 -5.33
CA ALA A 836 3.23 -39.17 -5.98
C ALA A 836 2.68 -40.46 -6.62
N GLU A 837 1.82 -41.21 -5.93
CA GLU A 837 1.18 -42.41 -6.49
C GLU A 837 0.34 -42.10 -7.74
N PHE A 838 -0.47 -41.04 -7.68
CA PHE A 838 -1.26 -40.60 -8.83
C PHE A 838 -0.39 -40.12 -9.99
N CYS A 839 0.66 -39.35 -9.72
CA CYS A 839 1.63 -38.93 -10.73
C CYS A 839 2.31 -40.15 -11.38
N LEU A 840 2.75 -41.14 -10.59
CA LEU A 840 3.40 -42.35 -11.11
C LEU A 840 2.45 -43.15 -12.02
N ARG A 841 1.18 -43.27 -11.64
CA ARG A 841 0.16 -43.94 -12.45
C ARG A 841 -0.12 -43.19 -13.76
N GLU A 842 -0.18 -41.86 -13.72
CA GLU A 842 -0.40 -41.00 -14.88
C GLU A 842 0.80 -41.05 -15.85
N LEU A 843 2.03 -41.01 -15.33
CA LEU A 843 3.27 -41.16 -16.10
C LEU A 843 3.30 -42.50 -16.86
N LYS A 844 2.84 -43.58 -16.23
CA LYS A 844 2.73 -44.90 -16.87
C LYS A 844 1.65 -44.96 -17.93
N THR A 845 0.45 -44.47 -17.63
CA THR A 845 -0.75 -44.67 -18.47
C THR A 845 -0.80 -43.72 -19.65
N THR A 846 -0.44 -42.45 -19.45
CA THR A 846 -0.52 -41.39 -20.47
C THR A 846 0.82 -41.18 -21.17
N HIS A 847 1.93 -41.22 -20.44
CA HIS A 847 3.28 -40.92 -20.96
C HIS A 847 4.16 -42.15 -21.21
N LYS A 848 3.65 -43.35 -20.92
CA LYS A 848 4.33 -44.65 -21.09
C LYS A 848 5.70 -44.74 -20.39
N MET A 849 5.95 -43.89 -19.39
CA MET A 849 7.16 -43.97 -18.57
C MET A 849 7.05 -45.09 -17.56
N THR A 850 8.00 -46.01 -17.62
CA THR A 850 8.06 -47.18 -16.75
C THR A 850 8.85 -46.90 -15.49
N LYS A 851 8.58 -47.64 -14.41
CA LYS A 851 9.37 -47.52 -13.17
C LYS A 851 10.87 -47.71 -13.43
N ALA A 852 11.24 -48.66 -14.29
CA ALA A 852 12.63 -48.92 -14.66
C ALA A 852 13.32 -47.72 -15.31
N GLU A 853 12.63 -46.99 -16.19
CA GLU A 853 13.19 -45.82 -16.88
C GLU A 853 13.43 -44.67 -15.90
N ILE A 854 12.46 -44.40 -15.01
CA ILE A 854 12.59 -43.35 -13.99
C ILE A 854 13.72 -43.69 -13.00
N THR A 855 13.80 -44.94 -12.53
CA THR A 855 14.87 -45.37 -11.62
C THR A 855 16.24 -45.31 -12.30
N ASN A 856 16.35 -45.71 -13.57
CA ASN A 856 17.60 -45.59 -14.31
C ASN A 856 18.01 -44.13 -14.49
N LEU A 857 17.07 -43.25 -14.81
CA LEU A 857 17.32 -41.81 -14.93
C LEU A 857 17.91 -41.24 -13.62
N LEU A 858 17.34 -41.60 -12.46
CA LEU A 858 17.89 -41.22 -11.16
C LEU A 858 19.33 -41.75 -10.98
N LEU A 859 19.59 -43.01 -11.30
CA LEU A 859 20.89 -43.65 -11.10
C LEU A 859 21.97 -43.18 -12.07
N THR A 860 21.65 -42.85 -13.32
CA THR A 860 22.64 -42.50 -14.35
C THR A 860 22.92 -40.99 -14.47
N THR A 861 22.20 -40.14 -13.73
CA THR A 861 22.40 -38.68 -13.77
C THR A 861 23.48 -38.29 -12.77
N ASP A 862 24.71 -38.06 -13.25
CA ASP A 862 25.89 -37.76 -12.42
C ASP A 862 25.75 -36.45 -11.64
N GLU A 863 25.03 -35.47 -12.18
CA GLU A 863 24.82 -34.16 -11.56
C GLU A 863 24.22 -34.25 -10.15
N PHE A 864 23.45 -35.31 -9.86
CA PHE A 864 22.86 -35.54 -8.53
C PHE A 864 23.85 -36.07 -7.47
N TYR A 865 25.02 -36.54 -7.89
CA TYR A 865 25.99 -37.21 -7.01
C TYR A 865 27.33 -36.47 -6.92
N GLU A 866 27.46 -35.33 -7.61
CA GLU A 866 28.67 -34.49 -7.61
C GLU A 866 28.65 -33.39 -6.53
N THR A 867 27.49 -32.89 -6.10
CA THR A 867 27.41 -31.82 -5.08
C THR A 867 27.55 -32.36 -3.66
N THR A 868 27.99 -31.51 -2.72
CA THR A 868 28.11 -31.87 -1.29
C THR A 868 26.76 -31.87 -0.56
N ASP A 869 25.91 -30.89 -0.84
CA ASP A 869 24.70 -30.65 -0.05
C ASP A 869 23.56 -31.62 -0.39
N GLY A 870 23.10 -32.39 0.61
CA GLY A 870 22.00 -33.35 0.48
C GLY A 870 22.35 -34.65 -0.25
N LYS A 871 23.59 -34.81 -0.73
CA LYS A 871 24.05 -36.03 -1.43
C LYS A 871 23.96 -37.29 -0.56
N LEU A 872 24.40 -37.21 0.69
CA LEU A 872 24.36 -38.35 1.61
C LEU A 872 22.92 -38.81 1.84
N LYS A 873 22.02 -37.87 2.08
CA LYS A 873 20.59 -38.14 2.25
C LYS A 873 19.97 -38.74 0.99
N LEU A 874 20.30 -38.22 -0.19
CA LEU A 874 19.86 -38.81 -1.45
C LEU A 874 20.38 -40.25 -1.62
N LEU A 875 21.63 -40.54 -1.28
CA LEU A 875 22.18 -41.90 -1.33
C LEU A 875 21.45 -42.84 -0.38
N GLU A 876 21.13 -42.39 0.84
CA GLU A 876 20.32 -43.16 1.78
C GLU A 876 18.92 -43.45 1.24
N ASP A 877 18.24 -42.44 0.70
CA ASP A 877 16.88 -42.57 0.14
C ASP A 877 16.88 -43.50 -1.07
N VAL A 878 17.86 -43.36 -1.98
CA VAL A 878 18.02 -44.24 -3.16
C VAL A 878 18.28 -45.68 -2.72
N HIS A 879 19.17 -45.89 -1.75
CA HIS A 879 19.44 -47.23 -1.21
C HIS A 879 18.18 -47.83 -0.57
N HIS A 880 17.43 -47.03 0.18
CA HIS A 880 16.18 -47.44 0.82
C HIS A 880 15.15 -47.92 -0.21
N ILE A 881 14.92 -47.17 -1.29
CA ILE A 881 13.91 -47.57 -2.29
C ILE A 881 14.32 -48.82 -3.09
N ILE A 882 15.62 -49.08 -3.27
CA ILE A 882 16.13 -50.27 -3.98
C ILE A 882 16.01 -51.53 -3.12
N VAL A 883 16.42 -51.46 -1.86
CA VAL A 883 16.55 -52.63 -0.96
C VAL A 883 15.30 -52.84 -0.08
N GLY A 884 14.54 -51.76 0.17
CA GLY A 884 13.38 -51.73 1.05
C GLY A 884 12.17 -52.53 0.55
N ARG A 885 11.33 -52.98 1.50
CA ARG A 885 10.05 -53.66 1.26
C ARG A 885 8.89 -52.71 1.57
N HIS A 886 8.01 -52.48 0.61
CA HIS A 886 6.95 -51.46 0.66
C HIS A 886 5.56 -52.10 0.66
N LEU A 887 4.57 -51.42 1.23
CA LEU A 887 3.18 -51.89 1.30
C LEU A 887 2.50 -51.78 -0.07
N VAL A 888 1.76 -52.81 -0.50
CA VAL A 888 0.97 -52.78 -1.74
C VAL A 888 -0.52 -52.71 -1.38
N GLU A 889 -1.21 -51.66 -1.82
CA GLU A 889 -2.68 -51.68 -1.90
C GLU A 889 -3.11 -52.46 -3.15
N GLN A 890 -3.82 -53.58 -2.96
CA GLN A 890 -4.45 -54.30 -4.08
C GLN A 890 -5.53 -53.42 -4.70
N SER A 891 -5.51 -53.30 -6.03
CA SER A 891 -6.51 -52.60 -6.82
C SER A 891 -7.91 -53.22 -6.61
N ILE A 892 -8.71 -52.64 -5.71
CA ILE A 892 -10.14 -52.95 -5.62
C ILE A 892 -10.84 -52.21 -6.77
N PRO A 893 -11.72 -52.87 -7.56
CA PRO A 893 -12.53 -52.19 -8.57
C PRO A 893 -13.31 -51.03 -7.95
N MET A 894 -13.23 -49.87 -8.59
CA MET A 894 -13.67 -48.55 -8.08
C MET A 894 -15.14 -48.46 -7.60
N ARG A 895 -15.97 -49.49 -7.79
CA ARG A 895 -17.36 -49.53 -7.31
C ARG A 895 -17.55 -50.11 -5.90
N LEU A 896 -16.57 -50.83 -5.34
CA LEU A 896 -16.71 -51.44 -4.00
C LEU A 896 -15.92 -50.71 -2.89
N CYS A 897 -15.05 -49.77 -3.21
CA CYS A 897 -14.28 -49.04 -2.20
C CYS A 897 -15.13 -48.04 -1.38
N CYS A 898 -16.29 -47.63 -1.89
CA CYS A 898 -17.15 -46.62 -1.25
C CYS A 898 -17.96 -47.14 -0.06
N ILE A 899 -18.02 -48.45 0.17
CA ILE A 899 -18.86 -49.05 1.24
C ILE A 899 -18.01 -49.70 2.34
N PHE A 900 -16.77 -50.09 2.07
CA PHE A 900 -15.98 -50.92 2.99
C PHE A 900 -15.00 -50.19 3.91
N SER A 901 -14.70 -48.90 3.71
CA SER A 901 -13.76 -48.19 4.60
C SER A 901 -14.40 -47.64 5.89
N CYS A 902 -15.73 -47.61 5.99
CA CYS A 902 -16.43 -47.03 7.16
C CYS A 902 -16.82 -48.06 8.24
N VAL A 903 -16.64 -49.37 8.03
CA VAL A 903 -17.06 -50.40 9.02
C VAL A 903 -15.88 -51.17 9.66
N VAL A 904 -14.64 -51.03 9.14
CA VAL A 904 -13.53 -51.89 9.59
C VAL A 904 -12.80 -51.38 10.85
N GLN A 905 -13.01 -50.14 11.28
CA GLN A 905 -12.39 -49.67 12.54
C GLN A 905 -13.16 -50.09 13.79
N GLU A 906 -14.49 -50.29 13.72
CA GLU A 906 -15.25 -50.89 14.82
C GLU A 906 -15.23 -52.43 14.79
N ALA A 907 -15.09 -53.06 13.61
CA ALA A 907 -14.96 -54.52 13.52
C ALA A 907 -13.58 -55.05 13.96
N LYS A 908 -12.53 -54.22 13.99
CA LYS A 908 -11.18 -54.66 14.43
C LYS A 908 -11.04 -54.82 15.94
N GLN A 909 -11.90 -54.21 16.75
CA GLN A 909 -11.94 -54.49 18.19
C GLN A 909 -12.77 -55.74 18.55
N LEU A 910 -13.62 -56.22 17.63
CA LEU A 910 -14.43 -57.43 17.83
C LEU A 910 -13.90 -58.68 17.12
N ALA A 911 -12.94 -58.56 16.19
CA ALA A 911 -12.32 -59.69 15.51
C ALA A 911 -10.94 -60.04 16.09
N LYS A 912 -10.91 -60.61 17.30
CA LYS A 912 -9.79 -61.50 17.69
C LYS A 912 -9.85 -62.75 16.80
N GLY A 913 -9.16 -62.71 15.66
CA GLY A 913 -8.92 -63.90 14.85
C GLY A 913 -8.96 -63.65 13.34
N ARG A 914 -7.80 -63.26 12.79
CA ARG A 914 -7.22 -63.60 11.46
C ARG A 914 -6.48 -62.39 10.91
N GLU A 915 -5.17 -62.37 11.15
CA GLU A 915 -4.22 -61.57 10.38
C GLU A 915 -4.31 -61.98 8.90
N THR A 916 -4.84 -61.09 8.06
CA THR A 916 -4.59 -61.16 6.63
C THR A 916 -3.19 -60.59 6.40
N LYS A 917 -2.23 -61.47 6.10
CA LYS A 917 -0.85 -61.11 5.72
C LYS A 917 -0.87 -60.15 4.52
N GLN A 918 -0.70 -58.85 4.76
CA GLN A 918 -0.43 -57.87 3.69
C GLN A 918 0.92 -58.22 3.04
N ARG A 919 0.93 -58.48 1.73
CA ARG A 919 2.16 -58.73 0.96
C ARG A 919 2.90 -57.40 0.76
N LYS A 920 4.17 -57.35 1.17
CA LYS A 920 5.08 -56.24 0.87
C LYS A 920 5.89 -56.57 -0.38
N ASN A 921 5.88 -55.70 -1.40
CA ASN A 921 6.72 -55.84 -2.60
C ASN A 921 7.92 -54.88 -2.54
N THR A 922 9.01 -55.20 -3.23
CA THR A 922 10.14 -54.27 -3.46
C THR A 922 9.94 -53.50 -4.76
N LEU A 923 10.57 -52.33 -4.91
CA LEU A 923 10.59 -51.59 -6.19
C LEU A 923 11.09 -52.48 -7.34
N ILE A 924 12.10 -53.31 -7.07
CA ILE A 924 12.65 -54.29 -8.03
C ILE A 924 11.59 -55.31 -8.48
N GLN A 925 10.73 -55.79 -7.57
CA GLN A 925 9.62 -56.68 -7.94
C GLN A 925 8.55 -55.96 -8.75
N ASP A 926 8.26 -54.70 -8.43
CA ASP A 926 7.31 -53.91 -9.22
C ASP A 926 7.84 -53.58 -10.62
N ILE A 927 9.16 -53.41 -10.76
CA ILE A 927 9.85 -53.27 -12.05
C ILE A 927 9.79 -54.59 -12.82
N GLU A 928 10.07 -55.71 -12.17
CA GLU A 928 9.99 -57.04 -12.79
C GLU A 928 8.58 -57.33 -13.31
N ASN A 929 7.55 -56.98 -12.52
CA ASN A 929 6.15 -57.16 -12.91
C ASN A 929 5.70 -56.21 -14.04
N GLU A 930 6.28 -55.02 -14.12
CA GLU A 930 5.91 -53.99 -15.10
C GLU A 930 6.68 -54.11 -16.41
N THR A 931 7.97 -54.40 -16.33
CA THR A 931 8.92 -54.48 -17.45
C THR A 931 9.91 -55.62 -17.21
N PRO A 932 9.49 -56.89 -17.40
CA PRO A 932 10.36 -58.04 -17.18
C PRO A 932 11.66 -57.91 -17.99
N GLY A 933 12.81 -58.01 -17.32
CA GLY A 933 14.12 -57.92 -17.94
C GLY A 933 14.89 -56.64 -17.58
N LEU A 934 14.21 -55.53 -17.26
CA LEU A 934 14.86 -54.25 -16.96
C LEU A 934 15.34 -54.11 -15.51
N GLU A 935 14.83 -54.92 -14.60
CA GLU A 935 15.27 -54.96 -13.19
C GLU A 935 16.77 -55.27 -13.04
N GLU A 936 17.33 -56.07 -13.95
CA GLU A 936 18.76 -56.38 -13.98
C GLU A 936 19.60 -55.15 -14.34
N LYS A 937 19.15 -54.36 -15.31
CA LYS A 937 19.82 -53.12 -15.72
C LYS A 937 19.80 -52.10 -14.59
N VAL A 938 18.67 -51.98 -13.89
CA VAL A 938 18.54 -51.10 -12.72
C VAL A 938 19.53 -51.51 -11.63
N LEU A 939 19.59 -52.81 -11.29
CA LEU A 939 20.53 -53.32 -10.28
C LEU A 939 22.00 -53.15 -10.66
N LEU A 940 22.36 -53.29 -11.95
CA LEU A 940 23.70 -53.01 -12.45
C LEU A 940 24.07 -51.53 -12.28
N ASN A 941 23.18 -50.62 -12.67
CA ASN A 941 23.38 -49.18 -12.49
C ASN A 941 23.46 -48.80 -10.99
N SER A 942 22.71 -49.50 -10.13
CA SER A 942 22.81 -49.33 -8.69
C SER A 942 24.19 -49.70 -8.15
N LEU A 943 24.83 -50.76 -8.66
CA LEU A 943 26.18 -51.16 -8.24
C LEU A 943 27.28 -50.17 -8.69
N GLU A 944 27.04 -49.40 -9.74
CA GLU A 944 27.96 -48.31 -10.12
C GLU A 944 27.96 -47.18 -9.08
N ARG A 945 26.81 -46.93 -8.42
CA ARG A 945 26.66 -45.93 -7.34
C ARG A 945 27.02 -46.47 -5.96
N PHE A 946 26.67 -47.72 -5.67
CA PHE A 946 26.89 -48.40 -4.39
C PHE A 946 27.87 -49.56 -4.57
N LYS A 947 29.15 -49.23 -4.82
CA LYS A 947 30.20 -50.23 -5.02
C LYS A 947 30.28 -51.17 -3.81
N ASN A 948 30.28 -52.47 -4.09
CA ASN A 948 30.37 -53.54 -3.09
C ASN A 948 29.20 -53.63 -2.09
N ASP A 949 28.04 -53.04 -2.38
CA ASP A 949 26.88 -53.18 -1.50
C ASP A 949 26.38 -54.64 -1.45
N PRO A 950 26.40 -55.30 -0.27
CA PRO A 950 26.04 -56.71 -0.15
C PRO A 950 24.57 -56.98 -0.50
N SER A 951 23.67 -56.04 -0.18
CA SER A 951 22.23 -56.19 -0.36
C SER A 951 21.84 -56.11 -1.82
N ILE A 952 22.36 -55.12 -2.54
CA ILE A 952 22.15 -54.94 -3.99
C ILE A 952 22.80 -56.10 -4.76
N THR A 953 24.00 -56.52 -4.35
CA THR A 953 24.68 -57.69 -4.95
C THR A 953 23.86 -58.97 -4.77
N GLN A 954 23.27 -59.17 -3.59
CA GLN A 954 22.39 -60.31 -3.31
C GLN A 954 21.11 -60.26 -4.16
N LEU A 955 20.48 -59.08 -4.30
CA LEU A 955 19.30 -58.89 -5.16
C LEU A 955 19.60 -59.20 -6.63
N LEU A 956 20.76 -58.75 -7.13
CA LEU A 956 21.22 -59.04 -8.49
C LEU A 956 21.46 -60.53 -8.69
N ASN A 957 22.20 -61.18 -7.78
CA ASN A 957 22.43 -62.63 -7.83
C ASN A 957 21.14 -63.45 -7.76
N HIS A 958 20.17 -63.02 -6.94
CA HIS A 958 18.86 -63.65 -6.88
C HIS A 958 18.10 -63.53 -8.21
N THR A 959 18.09 -62.34 -8.81
CA THR A 959 17.47 -62.05 -10.11
C THR A 959 18.10 -62.89 -11.22
N ILE A 960 19.44 -62.96 -11.24
CA ILE A 960 20.23 -63.80 -12.14
C ILE A 960 19.85 -65.29 -11.98
N ALA A 961 19.83 -65.79 -10.74
CA ALA A 961 19.54 -67.20 -10.46
C ALA A 961 18.08 -67.59 -10.76
N LYS A 962 17.14 -66.66 -10.62
CA LYS A 962 15.73 -66.86 -10.99
C LYS A 962 15.59 -67.01 -12.51
N LYS A 963 16.14 -66.09 -13.29
CA LYS A 963 16.13 -66.14 -14.76
C LYS A 963 16.88 -67.34 -15.34
N ARG A 964 17.96 -67.81 -14.69
CA ARG A 964 18.64 -69.05 -15.08
C ARG A 964 17.75 -70.28 -14.97
N ARG A 965 16.85 -70.31 -13.98
CA ARG A 965 15.85 -71.39 -13.81
C ARG A 965 14.72 -71.32 -14.83
N GLU A 966 14.45 -70.15 -15.39
CA GLU A 966 13.37 -69.89 -16.36
C GLU A 966 13.80 -70.05 -17.84
N GLY A 967 15.05 -70.45 -18.12
CA GLY A 967 15.46 -70.89 -19.47
C GLY A 967 15.62 -69.78 -20.53
N LEU A 968 15.78 -68.51 -20.13
CA LEU A 968 16.04 -67.40 -21.07
C LEU A 968 17.52 -67.31 -21.44
N GLY A 969 17.87 -67.67 -22.68
CA GLY A 969 19.24 -67.81 -23.24
C GLY A 969 20.13 -66.56 -23.33
N PHE A 970 19.94 -65.54 -22.48
CA PHE A 970 20.75 -64.32 -22.46
C PHE A 970 22.08 -64.46 -21.67
N TRP A 971 22.25 -65.57 -20.93
CA TRP A 971 23.28 -65.72 -19.89
C TRP A 971 24.75 -65.78 -20.35
N ASN A 972 25.03 -66.07 -21.62
CA ASN A 972 26.42 -66.13 -22.11
C ASN A 972 27.05 -64.74 -22.38
N ARG A 973 26.26 -63.67 -22.49
CA ARG A 973 26.78 -62.30 -22.66
C ARG A 973 27.08 -61.58 -21.34
N VAL A 974 26.36 -61.90 -20.27
CA VAL A 974 26.49 -61.27 -18.95
C VAL A 974 27.73 -61.78 -18.19
N GLN A 975 28.06 -63.07 -18.32
CA GLN A 975 29.28 -63.63 -17.71
C GLN A 975 30.56 -62.95 -18.24
N LYS A 976 30.57 -62.52 -19.51
CA LYS A 976 31.68 -61.78 -20.12
C LYS A 976 31.85 -60.34 -19.59
N LYS A 977 30.78 -59.75 -19.05
CA LYS A 977 30.80 -58.40 -18.44
C LYS A 977 31.13 -58.47 -16.95
N PHE A 978 30.61 -59.48 -16.24
CA PHE A 978 30.90 -59.73 -14.83
C PHE A 978 32.37 -60.11 -14.57
N SER A 979 32.98 -60.92 -15.43
CA SER A 979 34.42 -61.25 -15.34
C SER A 979 35.36 -60.09 -15.68
N LYS A 980 34.83 -58.92 -16.06
CA LYS A 980 35.61 -57.69 -16.29
C LYS A 980 35.43 -56.65 -15.17
N MET A 981 34.48 -56.86 -14.24
CA MET A 981 34.16 -55.94 -13.14
C MET A 981 34.67 -56.43 -11.78
N ILE A 982 35.12 -57.69 -11.70
CA ILE A 982 36.07 -58.19 -10.69
C ILE A 982 37.46 -57.89 -11.25
#